data_AF-A0A939QHE9-F1
#
_entry.id   AF-A0A939QHE9-F1
#
_cell.length_a   1.000
_cell.length_b   1.000
_cell.length_c   1.000
_cell.angle_alpha   90.00
_cell.angle_beta   90.00
_cell.angle_gamma   90.00
#
_symmetry.space_group_name_H-M   'P 1'
#
loop_
_entity.id
_entity.type
_entity.pdbx_description
1 polymer ?
#
loop_
_entity_poly.entity_id
_entity_poly.type
_entity_poly.pdbx_seq_one_letter_code
_entity_poly.pdbx_strand_id
1 'polypeptide(L)'
;MAAMFAAVLTSTQAAVAASGGSAPENLGGLPSGFASVDQSTLTGEGQMVVIIDGAFNPSHRMFASRVVEEACFGKFAEPLVFSDSTCSASSGPWSADPSVRFESGPGTSRYNVDCVDANGVVCNATHGSAVAGVAAGSPMERGGEIGTVAGVASGASLALLKVGTSVDWSVVGIYAALEYVRDVLSKKYSIAAVNISAAFDSVKIADTEPCPPVKFATLAAELKEKNIAVTVAAGNQGFSAATGKWACAPAAIAVGSTNVSDMNTLTDDYAPSNASARVQLLAPVGNTETGNQLWTAWSYRTPTETKHENNFSPVTGTSFASPQVAGAFAVLRQRFPDKSVDELTALLRRTGVNVADTRPGNAVVVMPRMWLAGAVADRDTRPVWDFTGDSRTDLPLLAANKEATLMLFSVKDDSTVDGSAPTTVSQSWTGHAITVPVFDYRVPSSNGFIASVASGSNLDLKYYAYDPATKKLDAGTTIATGVGADIVGGTYVRGLSTVGTGTGLILQRTNGALELRVRLDQTDSLTDPLDVLPADASVNSKLMSVADINADTMPDLIVADATSGMPRAYLGTRDPSAPFQATPRAITTVSYFAGRTQATIVADWALSEGKPAPYAWYSVPSNGNQVTIPMKPDGTLNHNMAATAYRWVTGVRLLLAARAD
;
A
#
# COMPACT_ATOMS: atom_id res chain seq x y z
N MET A 1 -28.36 46.19 9.07
CA MET A 1 -28.67 44.80 8.65
C MET A 1 -28.32 44.70 7.17
N ALA A 2 -27.40 43.81 6.79
CA ALA A 2 -26.63 43.77 5.54
C ALA A 2 -25.42 44.74 5.48
N ALA A 3 -24.32 44.37 6.17
CA ALA A 3 -22.91 44.73 5.85
C ALA A 3 -21.92 44.22 6.93
N MET A 4 -22.06 42.96 7.41
CA MET A 4 -21.17 42.45 8.47
C MET A 4 -20.82 40.94 8.33
N PHE A 5 -20.84 40.40 7.11
CA PHE A 5 -20.60 38.96 6.85
C PHE A 5 -19.54 38.66 5.78
N ALA A 6 -18.62 39.58 5.49
CA ALA A 6 -17.65 39.42 4.41
C ALA A 6 -16.17 39.63 4.81
N ALA A 7 -15.82 39.56 6.10
CA ALA A 7 -14.45 39.83 6.56
C ALA A 7 -13.87 38.81 7.56
N VAL A 8 -14.31 37.53 7.51
CA VAL A 8 -13.73 36.43 8.33
C VAL A 8 -13.31 35.25 7.45
N LEU A 9 -12.67 35.52 6.30
CA LEU A 9 -12.22 34.46 5.37
C LEU A 9 -10.78 34.62 4.87
N THR A 10 -9.97 35.48 5.49
CA THR A 10 -8.58 35.67 5.07
C THR A 10 -7.67 35.92 6.28
N SER A 11 -7.39 34.87 7.08
CA SER A 11 -6.17 34.78 7.93
C SER A 11 -6.05 33.51 8.80
N THR A 12 -6.67 32.37 8.45
CA THR A 12 -6.40 31.08 9.14
C THR A 12 -5.65 30.06 8.28
N GLN A 13 -5.23 30.43 7.07
CA GLN A 13 -4.37 29.61 6.21
C GLN A 13 -2.87 29.78 6.56
N ALA A 14 -2.53 29.64 7.85
CA ALA A 14 -1.16 29.55 8.35
C ALA A 14 -1.14 29.14 9.83
N ALA A 15 -1.81 28.04 10.20
CA ALA A 15 -1.55 27.25 11.41
C ALA A 15 -2.60 26.13 11.61
N VAL A 16 -2.78 25.22 10.64
CA VAL A 16 -3.27 23.84 10.90
C VAL A 16 -2.77 22.96 9.74
N ALA A 17 -1.49 22.64 9.73
CA ALA A 17 -0.95 21.56 8.90
C ALA A 17 -0.36 20.51 9.84
N ALA A 18 -0.77 19.26 9.62
CA ALA A 18 -0.24 18.02 10.18
C ALA A 18 -0.62 17.66 11.64
N SER A 19 -1.82 17.12 11.86
CA SER A 19 -1.93 15.93 12.70
C SER A 19 -2.19 14.75 11.76
N GLY A 20 -1.21 13.86 11.56
CA GLY A 20 -1.42 12.65 10.78
C GLY A 20 -2.55 11.83 11.38
N GLY A 21 -3.32 11.13 10.55
CA GLY A 21 -4.34 10.19 11.03
C GLY A 21 -3.72 9.10 11.91
N SER A 22 -4.57 8.30 12.54
CA SER A 22 -4.14 7.07 13.22
C SER A 22 -3.36 6.13 12.28
N ALA A 23 -2.65 5.17 12.84
CA ALA A 23 -1.90 4.19 12.06
C ALA A 23 -2.76 3.53 10.94
N PRO A 24 -3.99 3.03 11.20
CA PRO A 24 -4.80 2.46 10.12
C PRO A 24 -5.24 3.49 9.07
N GLU A 25 -5.53 4.73 9.44
CA GLU A 25 -5.92 5.79 8.48
C GLU A 25 -4.79 6.13 7.52
N ASN A 26 -3.53 6.18 8.00
CA ASN A 26 -2.36 6.39 7.14
C ASN A 26 -2.11 5.21 6.16
N LEU A 27 -2.80 4.09 6.37
CA LEU A 27 -2.75 2.88 5.53
C LEU A 27 -4.04 2.64 4.73
N GLY A 28 -4.96 3.62 4.71
CA GLY A 28 -6.19 3.62 3.93
C GLY A 28 -7.40 2.99 4.63
N GLY A 29 -7.27 2.68 5.92
CA GLY A 29 -8.36 2.16 6.75
C GLY A 29 -9.05 3.26 7.55
N LEU A 30 -9.81 2.82 8.54
CA LEU A 30 -10.39 3.65 9.60
C LEU A 30 -9.80 3.22 10.95
N PRO A 31 -9.92 4.02 12.02
CA PRO A 31 -9.53 3.57 13.35
C PRO A 31 -10.20 2.25 13.76
N SER A 32 -11.41 1.98 13.26
CA SER A 32 -12.16 0.75 13.49
C SER A 32 -11.70 -0.47 12.67
N GLY A 33 -10.79 -0.32 11.71
CA GLY A 33 -10.27 -1.40 10.87
C GLY A 33 -10.33 -1.10 9.37
N PHE A 34 -10.20 -2.16 8.56
CA PHE A 34 -10.13 -2.07 7.11
C PHE A 34 -11.34 -2.75 6.46
N ALA A 35 -11.98 -2.10 5.51
CA ALA A 35 -13.06 -2.71 4.74
C ALA A 35 -12.51 -3.72 3.72
N SER A 36 -13.03 -4.94 3.71
CA SER A 36 -12.77 -5.93 2.65
C SER A 36 -13.83 -5.90 1.56
N VAL A 37 -13.56 -6.64 0.47
CA VAL A 37 -14.42 -6.75 -0.73
C VAL A 37 -15.83 -7.26 -0.40
N ASP A 38 -15.98 -8.05 0.67
CA ASP A 38 -17.25 -8.58 1.17
C ASP A 38 -17.94 -7.65 2.19
N GLN A 39 -17.45 -6.42 2.34
CA GLN A 39 -17.93 -5.40 3.30
C GLN A 39 -17.80 -5.78 4.79
N SER A 40 -17.06 -6.84 5.12
CA SER A 40 -16.66 -7.08 6.51
C SER A 40 -15.53 -6.11 6.92
N THR A 41 -15.49 -5.76 8.21
CA THR A 41 -14.39 -4.95 8.75
C THR A 41 -13.33 -5.86 9.33
N LEU A 42 -12.14 -5.83 8.73
CA LEU A 42 -10.98 -6.57 9.17
C LEU A 42 -10.19 -5.77 10.20
N THR A 43 -9.89 -6.41 11.32
CA THR A 43 -9.21 -5.80 12.46
C THR A 43 -8.02 -6.62 12.93
N GLY A 44 -7.76 -7.78 12.30
CA GLY A 44 -6.79 -8.77 12.78
C GLY A 44 -7.37 -9.71 13.84
N GLU A 45 -8.70 -9.78 13.95
CA GLU A 45 -9.38 -10.67 14.89
C GLU A 45 -9.01 -12.14 14.64
N GLY A 46 -8.85 -12.90 15.73
CA GLY A 46 -8.43 -14.30 15.68
C GLY A 46 -6.93 -14.50 15.46
N GLN A 47 -6.16 -13.42 15.30
CA GLN A 47 -4.71 -13.45 15.16
C GLN A 47 -4.00 -12.84 16.38
N MET A 48 -2.77 -13.26 16.59
CA MET A 48 -1.86 -12.70 17.60
C MET A 48 -0.70 -11.96 16.95
N VAL A 49 -0.38 -10.79 17.48
CA VAL A 49 0.88 -10.08 17.22
C VAL A 49 1.77 -10.19 18.45
N VAL A 50 2.98 -10.71 18.27
CA VAL A 50 3.99 -10.79 19.33
C VAL A 50 4.90 -9.56 19.23
N ILE A 51 5.09 -8.84 20.34
CA ILE A 51 6.01 -7.71 20.42
C ILE A 51 7.19 -8.10 21.32
N ILE A 52 8.39 -8.10 20.76
CA ILE A 52 9.63 -8.28 21.50
C ILE A 52 10.29 -6.90 21.68
N ASP A 53 10.29 -6.38 22.91
CA ASP A 53 10.76 -5.02 23.19
C ASP A 53 11.28 -4.86 24.64
N GLY A 54 11.77 -3.68 25.01
CA GLY A 54 12.47 -3.45 26.27
C GLY A 54 11.59 -3.53 27.54
N ALA A 55 10.38 -2.99 27.48
CA ALA A 55 9.35 -3.15 28.51
C ALA A 55 7.99 -2.61 28.05
N PHE A 56 6.95 -2.96 28.82
CA PHE A 56 5.58 -2.61 28.51
C PHE A 56 4.83 -2.05 29.72
N ASN A 57 3.74 -1.33 29.44
CA ASN A 57 2.67 -1.05 30.38
C ASN A 57 1.42 -1.85 29.92
N PRO A 58 1.29 -3.12 30.30
CA PRO A 58 0.20 -3.99 29.84
C PRO A 58 -1.18 -3.48 30.31
N SER A 59 -1.23 -2.65 31.36
CA SER A 59 -2.46 -2.04 31.87
C SER A 59 -2.88 -0.78 31.11
N HIS A 60 -2.13 -0.37 30.07
CA HIS A 60 -2.52 0.78 29.26
C HIS A 60 -3.87 0.51 28.59
N ARG A 61 -4.74 1.54 28.56
CA ARG A 61 -6.14 1.39 28.12
C ARG A 61 -6.28 0.81 26.71
N MET A 62 -5.36 1.10 25.79
CA MET A 62 -5.37 0.53 24.43
C MET A 62 -5.14 -0.99 24.38
N PHE A 63 -4.62 -1.61 25.45
CA PHE A 63 -4.31 -3.05 25.49
C PHE A 63 -5.29 -3.85 26.34
N ALA A 64 -6.26 -3.18 26.98
CA ALA A 64 -7.19 -3.82 27.90
C ALA A 64 -7.83 -5.04 27.25
N SER A 65 -7.75 -6.20 27.91
CA SER A 65 -8.21 -7.53 27.45
C SER A 65 -7.55 -8.11 26.19
N ARG A 66 -6.60 -7.40 25.56
CA ARG A 66 -5.88 -7.87 24.37
C ARG A 66 -4.56 -8.56 24.70
N VAL A 67 -3.93 -8.23 25.82
CA VAL A 67 -2.72 -8.93 26.28
C VAL A 67 -3.11 -10.29 26.83
N VAL A 68 -2.73 -11.35 26.13
CA VAL A 68 -3.05 -12.74 26.51
C VAL A 68 -1.80 -13.54 26.92
N GLU A 69 -0.61 -13.03 26.61
CA GLU A 69 0.65 -13.62 27.00
C GLU A 69 1.66 -12.52 27.36
N GLU A 70 2.41 -12.76 28.42
CA GLU A 70 3.51 -11.90 28.86
C GLU A 70 4.69 -12.79 29.25
N ALA A 71 5.90 -12.37 28.90
CA ALA A 71 7.12 -13.00 29.39
C ALA A 71 8.28 -12.02 29.47
N CYS A 72 9.30 -12.38 30.25
CA CYS A 72 10.55 -11.66 30.36
C CYS A 72 11.75 -12.54 30.03
N PHE A 73 12.69 -11.99 29.27
CA PHE A 73 13.97 -12.58 28.88
C PHE A 73 15.12 -11.63 29.22
N GLY A 74 15.61 -11.72 30.44
CA GLY A 74 16.66 -10.88 30.99
C GLY A 74 18.03 -11.54 30.87
N LYS A 75 19.11 -10.76 30.90
CA LYS A 75 20.49 -11.26 30.96
C LYS A 75 21.20 -10.62 32.14
N PHE A 76 22.12 -11.36 32.76
CA PHE A 76 23.08 -10.76 33.68
C PHE A 76 24.12 -9.94 32.91
N ALA A 77 24.50 -8.77 33.44
CA ALA A 77 25.78 -8.17 33.12
C ALA A 77 26.89 -8.98 33.82
N GLU A 78 28.10 -8.98 33.28
CA GLU A 78 29.27 -9.55 33.94
C GLU A 78 30.04 -8.45 34.71
N PRO A 79 30.43 -8.67 35.98
CA PRO A 79 30.18 -9.87 36.80
C PRO A 79 28.69 -10.06 37.13
N LEU A 80 28.22 -11.30 37.27
CA LEU A 80 26.81 -11.71 37.47
C LEU A 80 26.05 -10.95 38.58
N VAL A 81 25.62 -9.72 38.32
CA VAL A 81 24.80 -8.93 39.24
C VAL A 81 23.34 -8.97 38.79
N PHE A 82 22.47 -9.48 39.66
CA PHE A 82 21.04 -9.60 39.37
C PHE A 82 20.36 -8.24 39.12
N SER A 83 20.86 -7.15 39.72
CA SER A 83 20.30 -5.80 39.55
C SER A 83 20.30 -5.31 38.09
N ASP A 84 21.05 -5.97 37.20
CA ASP A 84 21.10 -5.62 35.79
C ASP A 84 20.11 -6.41 34.93
N SER A 85 19.49 -7.48 35.45
CA SER A 85 18.40 -8.16 34.75
C SER A 85 17.11 -7.37 34.87
N THR A 86 16.33 -7.30 33.80
CA THR A 86 15.01 -6.66 33.84
C THR A 86 13.89 -7.61 34.26
N CYS A 87 14.16 -8.91 34.43
CA CYS A 87 13.21 -9.87 35.01
C CYS A 87 13.27 -9.86 36.53
N SER A 88 12.29 -10.49 37.18
CA SER A 88 12.19 -10.66 38.62
C SER A 88 13.25 -11.60 39.21
N ALA A 89 13.53 -11.45 40.50
CA ALA A 89 14.49 -12.28 41.23
C ALA A 89 14.11 -13.77 41.25
N SER A 90 12.80 -14.06 41.10
CA SER A 90 12.25 -15.41 41.02
C SER A 90 12.33 -16.06 39.64
N SER A 91 12.77 -15.34 38.60
CA SER A 91 12.93 -15.90 37.25
C SER A 91 13.82 -17.15 37.24
N GLY A 92 13.54 -18.13 36.38
CA GLY A 92 14.38 -19.31 36.18
C GLY A 92 15.40 -19.11 35.04
N PRO A 93 16.34 -20.04 34.83
CA PRO A 93 17.14 -20.05 33.59
C PRO A 93 16.30 -20.49 32.38
N TRP A 94 16.53 -19.90 31.21
CA TRP A 94 15.99 -20.38 29.95
C TRP A 94 16.66 -21.71 29.56
N SER A 95 15.85 -22.67 29.11
CA SER A 95 16.33 -24.05 28.90
C SER A 95 17.40 -24.18 27.79
N ALA A 96 17.31 -23.38 26.72
CA ALA A 96 18.26 -23.43 25.62
C ALA A 96 19.51 -22.56 25.86
N ASP A 97 19.45 -21.63 26.81
CA ASP A 97 20.58 -20.78 27.20
C ASP A 97 20.44 -20.37 28.68
N PRO A 98 21.13 -21.08 29.60
CA PRO A 98 21.06 -20.79 31.04
C PRO A 98 21.56 -19.41 31.46
N SER A 99 22.24 -18.66 30.57
CA SER A 99 22.64 -17.27 30.82
C SER A 99 21.47 -16.28 30.72
N VAL A 100 20.36 -16.70 30.11
CA VAL A 100 19.12 -15.93 30.00
C VAL A 100 18.18 -16.30 31.15
N ARG A 101 17.64 -15.30 31.81
CA ARG A 101 16.59 -15.43 32.82
C ARG A 101 15.23 -15.33 32.17
N PHE A 102 14.35 -16.24 32.56
CA PHE A 102 13.03 -16.42 31.98
C PHE A 102 11.96 -16.50 33.08
N GLU A 103 10.86 -15.79 32.84
CA GLU A 103 9.60 -15.96 33.53
C GLU A 103 8.46 -15.58 32.58
N SER A 104 7.28 -16.13 32.81
CA SER A 104 6.09 -15.87 31.99
C SER A 104 4.86 -15.76 32.87
N GLY A 105 3.88 -14.98 32.42
CA GLY A 105 2.61 -14.78 33.11
C GLY A 105 2.32 -13.29 33.33
N PRO A 106 1.09 -12.96 33.77
CA PRO A 106 0.65 -11.58 33.90
C PRO A 106 1.61 -10.71 34.71
N GLY A 107 1.97 -9.54 34.17
CA GLY A 107 2.85 -8.54 34.78
C GLY A 107 4.35 -8.76 34.57
N THR A 108 4.78 -9.90 34.03
CA THR A 108 6.21 -10.18 33.75
C THR A 108 6.80 -9.30 32.66
N SER A 109 5.96 -8.77 31.75
CA SER A 109 6.42 -7.86 30.68
C SER A 109 6.57 -6.40 31.15
N ARG A 110 6.12 -6.11 32.38
CA ARG A 110 6.07 -4.74 32.91
C ARG A 110 7.48 -4.14 33.02
N TYR A 111 7.56 -2.82 32.86
CA TYR A 111 8.78 -2.10 33.22
C TYR A 111 9.14 -2.30 34.70
N ASN A 112 10.45 -2.37 34.97
CA ASN A 112 10.95 -2.54 36.32
C ASN A 112 11.02 -1.16 36.99
N VAL A 113 10.16 -0.92 37.99
CA VAL A 113 10.07 0.35 38.73
C VAL A 113 11.35 0.69 39.49
N ASP A 114 12.14 -0.31 39.84
CA ASP A 114 13.41 -0.13 40.56
C ASP A 114 14.56 0.16 39.59
N CYS A 115 14.35 -0.05 38.28
CA CYS A 115 15.31 0.35 37.27
C CYS A 115 15.04 1.80 36.87
N VAL A 116 15.82 2.71 37.46
CA VAL A 116 15.82 4.13 37.13
C VAL A 116 17.24 4.58 36.80
N ASP A 117 17.38 5.40 35.76
CA ASP A 117 18.67 6.01 35.42
C ASP A 117 19.02 7.16 36.41
N ALA A 118 20.18 7.77 36.21
CA ALA A 118 20.66 8.88 37.06
C ALA A 118 19.73 10.11 37.05
N ASN A 119 18.82 10.22 36.08
CA ASN A 119 17.84 11.29 35.94
C ASN A 119 16.44 10.89 36.45
N GLY A 120 16.31 9.70 37.05
CA GLY A 120 15.04 9.17 37.56
C GLY A 120 14.11 8.65 36.46
N VAL A 121 14.60 8.43 35.25
CA VAL A 121 13.84 7.86 34.12
C VAL A 121 13.80 6.35 34.27
N VAL A 122 12.60 5.78 34.28
CA VAL A 122 12.41 4.33 34.34
C VAL A 122 12.95 3.68 33.06
N CYS A 123 13.83 2.69 33.23
CA CYS A 123 14.48 2.01 32.12
C CYS A 123 13.47 1.35 31.18
N ASN A 124 13.62 1.61 29.87
CA ASN A 124 12.86 0.97 28.80
C ASN A 124 11.33 1.11 28.91
N ALA A 125 10.80 2.03 29.73
CA ALA A 125 9.40 2.01 30.15
C ALA A 125 8.38 2.24 29.02
N THR A 126 8.79 2.86 27.92
CA THR A 126 7.84 3.47 26.98
C THR A 126 7.85 2.86 25.59
N HIS A 127 9.02 2.46 25.09
CA HIS A 127 9.21 2.04 23.71
C HIS A 127 8.31 0.86 23.34
N GLY A 128 8.33 -0.22 24.14
CA GLY A 128 7.51 -1.40 23.88
C GLY A 128 6.01 -1.14 23.95
N SER A 129 5.55 -0.28 24.87
CA SER A 129 4.14 0.14 24.91
C SER A 129 3.75 0.90 23.64
N ALA A 130 4.58 1.83 23.18
CA ALA A 130 4.31 2.58 21.96
C ALA A 130 4.29 1.67 20.72
N VAL A 131 5.23 0.73 20.63
CA VAL A 131 5.31 -0.29 19.58
C VAL A 131 4.07 -1.19 19.56
N ALA A 132 3.64 -1.70 20.72
CA ALA A 132 2.41 -2.50 20.85
C ALA A 132 1.16 -1.69 20.48
N GLY A 133 1.12 -0.41 20.86
CA GLY A 133 0.07 0.55 20.50
C GLY A 133 -0.10 0.70 19.00
N VAL A 134 1.00 0.86 18.28
CA VAL A 134 0.99 1.00 16.82
C VAL A 134 0.59 -0.31 16.13
N ALA A 135 1.03 -1.46 16.65
CA ALA A 135 0.70 -2.76 16.06
C ALA A 135 -0.79 -3.12 16.20
N ALA A 136 -1.33 -3.06 17.43
CA ALA A 136 -2.64 -3.64 17.74
C ALA A 136 -3.41 -2.91 18.86
N GLY A 137 -3.07 -1.64 19.15
CA GLY A 137 -3.79 -0.86 20.14
C GLY A 137 -5.25 -0.64 19.77
N SER A 138 -6.16 -0.84 20.73
CA SER A 138 -7.58 -0.58 20.56
C SER A 138 -7.85 0.91 20.30
N PRO A 139 -8.87 1.27 19.50
CA PRO A 139 -9.12 2.66 19.13
C PRO A 139 -9.55 3.46 20.36
N MET A 140 -8.97 4.63 20.54
CA MET A 140 -9.18 5.49 21.71
C MET A 140 -9.27 6.94 21.30
N GLU A 141 -10.30 7.63 21.77
CA GLU A 141 -10.36 9.09 21.71
C GLU A 141 -9.30 9.69 22.64
N ARG A 142 -8.40 10.49 22.08
CA ARG A 142 -7.37 11.19 22.87
C ARG A 142 -7.95 12.41 23.59
N GLY A 143 -8.96 13.05 23.00
CA GLY A 143 -9.52 14.34 23.44
C GLY A 143 -8.66 15.53 22.98
N GLY A 144 -9.28 16.69 22.71
CA GLY A 144 -8.61 17.89 22.18
C GLY A 144 -8.73 18.03 20.65
N GLU A 145 -7.80 18.74 20.01
CA GLU A 145 -7.75 19.00 18.55
C GLU A 145 -7.27 17.79 17.71
N ILE A 146 -6.99 16.64 18.34
CA ILE A 146 -6.44 15.44 17.69
C ILE A 146 -7.46 14.29 17.82
N GLY A 147 -7.73 13.60 16.71
CA GLY A 147 -8.75 12.55 16.58
C GLY A 147 -8.43 11.23 17.30
N THR A 148 -9.04 10.14 16.82
CA THR A 148 -8.87 8.79 17.38
C THR A 148 -7.44 8.27 17.19
N VAL A 149 -6.86 7.64 18.21
CA VAL A 149 -5.60 6.90 18.11
C VAL A 149 -5.91 5.40 18.06
N ALA A 150 -5.31 4.67 17.12
CA ALA A 150 -5.52 3.24 16.93
C ALA A 150 -4.25 2.56 16.38
N GLY A 151 -4.08 1.28 16.72
CA GLY A 151 -3.11 0.40 16.06
C GLY A 151 -3.68 -0.21 14.78
N VAL A 152 -2.80 -0.73 13.93
CA VAL A 152 -3.19 -1.30 12.63
C VAL A 152 -4.14 -2.50 12.77
N ALA A 153 -3.86 -3.40 13.72
CA ALA A 153 -4.67 -4.58 13.99
C ALA A 153 -5.40 -4.48 15.33
N SER A 154 -6.32 -3.52 15.46
CA SER A 154 -7.07 -3.23 16.70
C SER A 154 -7.90 -4.40 17.25
N GLY A 155 -8.11 -5.45 16.44
CA GLY A 155 -8.78 -6.70 16.77
C GLY A 155 -7.86 -7.84 17.23
N ALA A 156 -6.54 -7.72 17.03
CA ALA A 156 -5.59 -8.78 17.33
C ALA A 156 -5.30 -8.89 18.84
N SER A 157 -4.96 -10.10 19.28
CA SER A 157 -4.38 -10.32 20.60
C SER A 157 -2.90 -9.97 20.62
N LEU A 158 -2.38 -9.60 21.78
CA LEU A 158 -0.99 -9.23 22.00
C LEU A 158 -0.28 -10.26 22.90
N ALA A 159 0.93 -10.61 22.51
CA ALA A 159 1.93 -11.21 23.40
C ALA A 159 3.06 -10.21 23.61
N LEU A 160 3.35 -9.85 24.86
CA LEU A 160 4.35 -8.84 25.20
C LEU A 160 5.58 -9.52 25.82
N LEU A 161 6.68 -9.57 25.06
CA LEU A 161 7.91 -10.25 25.43
C LEU A 161 8.99 -9.22 25.74
N LYS A 162 9.24 -9.02 27.02
CA LYS A 162 10.21 -8.08 27.55
C LYS A 162 11.62 -8.65 27.40
N VAL A 163 12.54 -7.88 26.82
CA VAL A 163 13.96 -8.24 26.69
C VAL A 163 14.85 -7.16 27.26
N GLY A 164 16.03 -7.55 27.76
CA GLY A 164 17.10 -6.59 28.05
C GLY A 164 17.55 -6.52 29.51
N THR A 165 18.47 -5.59 29.72
CA THR A 165 19.11 -5.24 30.97
C THR A 165 18.64 -3.85 31.42
N SER A 166 19.16 -3.39 32.56
CA SER A 166 18.93 -2.04 33.07
C SER A 166 19.33 -0.93 32.09
N VAL A 167 20.21 -1.21 31.13
CA VAL A 167 20.82 -0.20 30.26
C VAL A 167 20.66 -0.46 28.76
N ASP A 168 20.39 -1.70 28.33
CA ASP A 168 20.33 -2.05 26.91
C ASP A 168 19.47 -3.29 26.62
N TRP A 169 19.19 -3.56 25.35
CA TRP A 169 18.54 -4.79 24.90
C TRP A 169 19.53 -5.97 24.94
N SER A 170 19.00 -7.15 25.27
CA SER A 170 19.80 -8.36 25.34
C SER A 170 19.66 -9.16 24.05
N VAL A 171 20.72 -9.22 23.24
CA VAL A 171 20.73 -10.02 21.99
C VAL A 171 20.40 -11.50 22.26
N VAL A 172 20.95 -12.08 23.31
CA VAL A 172 20.63 -13.47 23.71
C VAL A 172 19.21 -13.60 24.25
N GLY A 173 18.68 -12.58 24.92
CA GLY A 173 17.29 -12.51 25.36
C GLY A 173 16.31 -12.47 24.18
N ILE A 174 16.64 -11.76 23.10
CA ILE A 174 15.84 -11.73 21.86
C ILE A 174 15.84 -13.11 21.20
N TYR A 175 16.98 -13.80 21.17
CA TYR A 175 17.04 -15.16 20.64
C TYR A 175 16.18 -16.12 21.46
N ALA A 176 16.24 -16.04 22.79
CA ALA A 176 15.38 -16.83 23.67
C ALA A 176 13.89 -16.49 23.49
N ALA A 177 13.54 -15.22 23.29
CA ALA A 177 12.17 -14.80 23.01
C ALA A 177 11.66 -15.37 21.67
N LEU A 178 12.47 -15.33 20.61
CA LEU A 178 12.15 -15.94 19.31
C LEU A 178 12.00 -17.47 19.42
N GLU A 179 12.87 -18.13 20.18
CA GLU A 179 12.74 -19.56 20.50
C GLU A 179 11.44 -19.86 21.27
N TYR A 180 11.07 -19.03 22.25
CA TYR A 180 9.81 -19.16 22.99
C TYR A 180 8.60 -19.01 22.07
N VAL A 181 8.62 -18.05 21.13
CA VAL A 181 7.60 -17.93 20.10
C VAL A 181 7.53 -19.21 19.27
N ARG A 182 8.66 -19.66 18.73
CA ARG A 182 8.77 -20.82 17.83
C ARG A 182 8.29 -22.11 18.48
N ASP A 183 8.68 -22.35 19.74
CA ASP A 183 8.55 -23.65 20.38
C ASP A 183 7.37 -23.74 21.34
N VAL A 184 6.90 -22.62 21.88
CA VAL A 184 5.83 -22.57 22.89
C VAL A 184 4.61 -21.83 22.37
N LEU A 185 4.74 -20.57 21.96
CA LEU A 185 3.56 -19.77 21.61
C LEU A 185 2.91 -20.22 20.30
N SER A 186 3.70 -20.61 19.29
CA SER A 186 3.19 -21.09 18.00
C SER A 186 2.31 -22.34 18.11
N LYS A 187 2.42 -23.10 19.21
CA LYS A 187 1.60 -24.28 19.49
C LYS A 187 0.29 -23.95 20.22
N LYS A 188 0.19 -22.74 20.79
CA LYS A 188 -0.94 -22.28 21.61
C LYS A 188 -1.83 -21.30 20.87
N TYR A 189 -1.26 -20.50 19.98
CA TYR A 189 -1.92 -19.34 19.38
C TYR A 189 -1.68 -19.26 17.88
N SER A 190 -2.64 -18.67 17.15
CA SER A 190 -2.47 -18.28 15.75
C SER A 190 -1.66 -16.99 15.66
N ILE A 191 -0.35 -17.11 15.50
CA ILE A 191 0.56 -15.96 15.46
C ILE A 191 0.71 -15.48 14.02
N ALA A 192 0.30 -14.25 13.74
CA ALA A 192 0.46 -13.65 12.41
C ALA A 192 1.88 -13.11 12.21
N ALA A 193 2.41 -12.41 13.21
CA ALA A 193 3.72 -11.79 13.15
C ALA A 193 4.37 -11.62 14.52
N VAL A 194 5.70 -11.59 14.49
CA VAL A 194 6.57 -11.13 15.58
C VAL A 194 7.25 -9.84 15.13
N ASN A 195 7.15 -8.80 15.95
CA ASN A 195 7.81 -7.54 15.72
C ASN A 195 9.02 -7.36 16.62
N ILE A 196 10.15 -6.97 16.04
CA ILE A 196 11.36 -6.52 16.72
C ILE A 196 11.68 -5.12 16.22
N SER A 197 11.35 -4.10 17.03
CA SER A 197 11.58 -2.69 16.71
C SER A 197 13.03 -2.25 16.96
N ALA A 198 13.99 -3.07 16.52
CA ALA A 198 15.42 -2.83 16.62
C ALA A 198 16.15 -3.46 15.42
N ALA A 199 17.19 -2.79 14.94
CA ALA A 199 17.92 -3.21 13.73
C ALA A 199 19.34 -3.74 14.00
N PHE A 200 19.84 -3.57 15.23
CA PHE A 200 21.24 -3.75 15.62
C PHE A 200 22.19 -2.98 14.69
N ASP A 201 21.99 -1.67 14.70
CA ASP A 201 22.39 -0.69 13.69
C ASP A 201 23.78 -0.07 13.91
N SER A 202 24.39 -0.34 15.07
CA SER A 202 25.84 -0.21 15.30
C SER A 202 26.69 -0.97 14.28
N VAL A 203 26.10 -1.92 13.54
CA VAL A 203 26.71 -2.63 12.42
C VAL A 203 25.94 -2.33 11.14
N LYS A 204 26.50 -1.47 10.30
CA LYS A 204 26.02 -1.19 8.94
C LYS A 204 26.32 -2.38 8.03
N ILE A 205 25.32 -2.85 7.28
CA ILE A 205 25.49 -3.83 6.21
C ILE A 205 25.05 -3.21 4.88
N ALA A 206 25.97 -3.07 3.94
CA ALA A 206 25.68 -2.52 2.61
C ALA A 206 24.93 -3.52 1.71
N ASP A 207 24.19 -3.01 0.73
CA ASP A 207 23.44 -3.84 -0.24
C ASP A 207 24.35 -4.77 -1.05
N THR A 208 25.61 -4.36 -1.27
CA THR A 208 26.64 -5.13 -1.96
C THR A 208 27.32 -6.18 -1.09
N GLU A 209 27.09 -6.17 0.23
CA GLU A 209 27.75 -7.08 1.19
C GLU A 209 26.81 -8.22 1.61
N PRO A 210 27.23 -9.48 1.62
CA PRO A 210 26.37 -10.57 2.08
C PRO A 210 25.92 -10.33 3.53
N CYS A 211 24.66 -10.63 3.83
CA CYS A 211 24.18 -10.59 5.21
C CYS A 211 24.89 -11.69 6.02
N PRO A 212 25.60 -11.34 7.12
CA PRO A 212 26.37 -12.32 7.87
C PRO A 212 25.46 -13.37 8.50
N PRO A 213 25.85 -14.67 8.53
CA PRO A 213 25.09 -15.69 9.22
C PRO A 213 25.05 -15.36 10.70
N VAL A 214 23.86 -15.07 11.21
CA VAL A 214 23.59 -14.82 12.62
C VAL A 214 22.43 -15.68 13.07
N LYS A 215 22.44 -16.07 14.35
CA LYS A 215 21.36 -16.87 14.95
C LYS A 215 19.97 -16.25 14.72
N PHE A 216 19.89 -14.92 14.66
CA PHE A 216 18.68 -14.19 14.25
C PHE A 216 18.12 -14.63 12.89
N ALA A 217 18.96 -14.70 11.86
CA ALA A 217 18.53 -15.03 10.49
C ALA A 217 17.98 -16.46 10.41
N THR A 218 18.59 -17.39 11.14
CA THR A 218 18.10 -18.77 11.27
C THR A 218 16.74 -18.83 11.96
N LEU A 219 16.59 -18.17 13.11
CA LEU A 219 15.31 -18.13 13.83
C LEU A 219 14.20 -17.46 13.02
N ALA A 220 14.52 -16.40 12.28
CA ALA A 220 13.57 -15.76 11.38
C ALA A 220 13.11 -16.70 10.25
N ALA A 221 14.03 -17.47 9.66
CA ALA A 221 13.71 -18.47 8.64
C ALA A 221 12.81 -19.59 9.20
N GLU A 222 13.12 -20.12 10.37
CA GLU A 222 12.33 -21.17 11.02
C GLU A 222 10.92 -20.69 11.42
N LEU A 223 10.77 -19.42 11.85
CA LEU A 223 9.45 -18.82 12.10
C LEU A 223 8.67 -18.61 10.81
N LYS A 224 9.34 -18.18 9.74
CA LYS A 224 8.74 -18.04 8.41
C LYS A 224 8.23 -19.37 7.86
N GLU A 225 8.95 -20.47 8.05
CA GLU A 225 8.51 -21.83 7.71
C GLU A 225 7.25 -22.25 8.47
N LYS A 226 7.01 -21.67 9.67
CA LYS A 226 5.77 -21.82 10.44
C LYS A 226 4.70 -20.81 10.05
N ASN A 227 4.87 -20.09 8.95
CA ASN A 227 3.97 -19.03 8.48
C ASN A 227 3.85 -17.81 9.43
N ILE A 228 4.82 -17.61 10.33
CA ILE A 228 4.90 -16.46 11.23
C ILE A 228 5.87 -15.44 10.65
N ALA A 229 5.36 -14.24 10.32
CA ALA A 229 6.21 -13.17 9.82
C ALA A 229 7.13 -12.62 10.92
N VAL A 230 8.37 -12.28 10.59
CA VAL A 230 9.27 -11.56 11.51
C VAL A 230 9.54 -10.17 10.92
N THR A 231 8.93 -9.15 11.51
CA THR A 231 9.17 -7.75 11.10
C THR A 231 10.29 -7.15 11.95
N VAL A 232 11.18 -6.42 11.28
CA VAL A 232 12.33 -5.79 11.91
C VAL A 232 12.47 -4.35 11.42
N ALA A 233 12.84 -3.43 12.32
CA ALA A 233 13.12 -2.05 11.94
C ALA A 233 14.34 -1.99 11.00
N ALA A 234 14.33 -1.13 9.98
CA ALA A 234 15.47 -0.95 9.07
C ALA A 234 16.66 -0.22 9.74
N GLY A 235 16.37 0.59 10.76
CA GLY A 235 17.32 1.43 11.50
C GLY A 235 17.19 2.92 11.16
N ASN A 236 17.71 3.76 12.04
CA ASN A 236 17.47 5.22 12.06
C ASN A 236 18.75 6.05 11.78
N GLN A 237 19.67 5.55 10.96
CA GLN A 237 20.99 6.19 10.74
C GLN A 237 21.04 6.99 9.44
N GLY A 238 19.97 6.97 8.66
CA GLY A 238 19.95 7.61 7.34
C GLY A 238 20.92 6.98 6.36
N PHE A 239 21.26 5.71 6.54
CA PHE A 239 22.11 5.02 5.57
C PHE A 239 21.45 5.00 4.20
N SER A 240 22.26 5.20 3.17
CA SER A 240 21.90 4.93 1.79
C SER A 240 22.47 3.61 1.32
N ALA A 241 21.64 2.82 0.63
CA ALA A 241 21.94 1.46 0.17
C ALA A 241 22.48 0.53 1.28
N ALA A 242 21.93 0.63 2.50
CA ALA A 242 22.35 -0.16 3.65
C ALA A 242 21.25 -0.30 4.71
N THR A 243 21.38 -1.33 5.55
CA THR A 243 20.50 -1.59 6.72
C THR A 243 21.33 -1.89 7.97
N GLY A 244 20.67 -1.98 9.13
CA GLY A 244 21.26 -2.62 10.31
C GLY A 244 21.39 -4.14 10.16
N LYS A 245 22.20 -4.77 11.01
CA LYS A 245 22.59 -6.19 10.87
C LYS A 245 21.42 -7.18 10.90
N TRP A 246 20.37 -6.94 11.67
CA TRP A 246 19.21 -7.86 11.66
C TRP A 246 18.29 -7.61 10.47
N ALA A 247 18.16 -6.36 10.05
CA ALA A 247 17.38 -5.97 8.89
C ALA A 247 17.95 -6.50 7.55
N CYS A 248 19.21 -6.92 7.50
CA CYS A 248 19.74 -7.56 6.29
C CYS A 248 19.24 -9.00 6.07
N ALA A 249 18.66 -9.66 7.08
CA ALA A 249 18.32 -11.07 7.02
C ALA A 249 17.16 -11.33 6.03
N PRO A 250 17.33 -12.16 4.98
CA PRO A 250 16.31 -12.32 3.92
C PRO A 250 14.96 -12.87 4.40
N ALA A 251 14.96 -13.66 5.47
CA ALA A 251 13.73 -14.22 6.04
C ALA A 251 12.98 -13.21 6.94
N ALA A 252 13.62 -12.11 7.34
CA ALA A 252 12.99 -11.03 8.08
C ALA A 252 12.50 -9.94 7.13
N ILE A 253 11.42 -9.27 7.52
CA ILE A 253 10.81 -8.19 6.78
C ILE A 253 11.34 -6.88 7.35
N ALA A 254 12.38 -6.33 6.71
CA ALA A 254 12.94 -5.04 7.08
C ALA A 254 12.00 -3.91 6.68
N VAL A 255 11.71 -3.01 7.63
CA VAL A 255 10.72 -1.94 7.49
C VAL A 255 11.33 -0.57 7.73
N GLY A 256 11.28 0.31 6.74
CA GLY A 256 11.67 1.71 6.83
C GLY A 256 10.49 2.65 7.15
N SER A 257 10.76 3.93 7.39
CA SER A 257 9.75 4.92 7.76
C SER A 257 9.62 6.05 6.75
N THR A 258 8.37 6.42 6.46
CA THR A 258 8.00 7.63 5.72
C THR A 258 7.39 8.68 6.64
N ASN A 259 7.30 9.91 6.14
CA ASN A 259 6.52 10.97 6.75
C ASN A 259 5.00 10.63 6.77
N VAL A 260 4.19 11.32 7.58
CA VAL A 260 2.71 11.14 7.59
C VAL A 260 1.97 12.27 6.87
N SER A 261 2.54 13.47 6.80
CA SER A 261 2.01 14.60 6.02
C SER A 261 2.33 14.48 4.52
N ASP A 262 3.50 13.94 4.20
CA ASP A 262 3.91 13.55 2.85
C ASP A 262 4.43 12.11 2.90
N MET A 263 3.55 11.15 2.71
CA MET A 263 3.91 9.74 2.81
C MET A 263 4.87 9.26 1.71
N ASN A 264 5.22 10.11 0.74
CA ASN A 264 6.12 9.76 -0.36
C ASN A 264 7.55 10.25 -0.11
N THR A 265 7.86 10.72 1.10
CA THR A 265 9.21 11.02 1.54
C THR A 265 9.59 10.18 2.75
N LEU A 266 10.83 9.68 2.74
CA LEU A 266 11.41 9.02 3.91
C LEU A 266 11.55 10.03 5.05
N THR A 267 11.51 9.54 6.29
CA THR A 267 11.96 10.36 7.42
C THR A 267 13.46 10.60 7.27
N ASP A 268 13.90 11.86 7.37
CA ASP A 268 15.27 12.31 7.08
C ASP A 268 15.91 13.11 8.23
N ASP A 269 15.12 13.57 9.19
CA ASP A 269 15.58 14.31 10.37
C ASP A 269 15.20 13.60 11.68
N TYR A 270 16.00 13.82 12.74
CA TYR A 270 15.90 13.22 14.10
C TYR A 270 16.05 11.68 14.18
N ALA A 271 15.30 10.93 13.37
CA ALA A 271 15.43 9.48 13.20
C ALA A 271 15.33 9.10 11.71
N PRO A 272 16.39 9.40 10.92
CA PRO A 272 16.38 9.20 9.48
C PRO A 272 16.30 7.71 9.12
N SER A 273 15.32 7.33 8.29
CA SER A 273 15.16 5.94 7.86
C SER A 273 16.39 5.48 7.08
N ASN A 274 16.91 4.30 7.40
CA ASN A 274 17.82 3.60 6.50
C ASN A 274 17.09 3.25 5.19
N ALA A 275 17.75 3.42 4.05
CA ALA A 275 17.25 3.07 2.72
C ALA A 275 18.15 1.99 2.11
N SER A 276 17.52 0.95 1.55
CA SER A 276 18.23 -0.21 0.99
C SER A 276 17.30 -1.03 0.13
N ALA A 277 17.83 -1.72 -0.88
CA ALA A 277 17.09 -2.70 -1.66
C ALA A 277 16.58 -3.90 -0.82
N ARG A 278 17.08 -4.07 0.41
CA ARG A 278 16.64 -5.09 1.38
C ARG A 278 15.47 -4.64 2.23
N VAL A 279 15.17 -3.34 2.30
CA VAL A 279 13.96 -2.84 2.95
C VAL A 279 12.78 -3.25 2.08
N GLN A 280 11.98 -4.17 2.61
CA GLN A 280 10.91 -4.79 1.83
C GLN A 280 9.66 -3.92 1.81
N LEU A 281 9.42 -3.15 2.88
CA LEU A 281 8.25 -2.29 3.04
C LEU A 281 8.62 -0.99 3.77
N LEU A 282 7.87 0.08 3.52
CA LEU A 282 7.87 1.28 4.36
C LEU A 282 6.51 1.45 5.03
N ALA A 283 6.47 2.11 6.19
CA ALA A 283 5.23 2.53 6.82
C ALA A 283 5.29 3.98 7.36
N PRO A 284 4.17 4.72 7.36
CA PRO A 284 4.16 6.14 7.78
C PRO A 284 4.31 6.31 9.30
N VAL A 285 5.29 7.09 9.73
CA VAL A 285 5.51 7.42 11.16
C VAL A 285 5.64 8.92 11.38
N GLY A 286 6.30 9.62 10.46
CA GLY A 286 6.55 11.05 10.62
C GLY A 286 7.76 11.39 11.50
N ASN A 287 7.88 12.69 11.79
CA ASN A 287 8.91 13.33 12.58
C ASN A 287 8.29 14.24 13.67
N THR A 288 8.61 13.97 14.93
CA THR A 288 8.16 14.71 16.10
C THR A 288 8.62 16.17 16.12
N GLU A 289 9.76 16.48 15.54
CA GLU A 289 10.33 17.85 15.57
C GLU A 289 9.59 18.80 14.61
N THR A 290 8.92 18.29 13.59
CA THR A 290 8.25 19.10 12.56
C THR A 290 6.73 19.12 12.69
N GLY A 291 6.18 18.51 13.74
CA GLY A 291 4.72 18.35 13.93
C GLY A 291 4.08 17.28 13.04
N ASN A 292 4.82 16.72 12.09
CA ASN A 292 4.42 15.62 11.23
C ASN A 292 4.42 14.29 12.01
N GLN A 293 3.38 14.00 12.79
CA GLN A 293 3.47 12.99 13.85
C GLN A 293 2.41 11.89 13.77
N LEU A 294 2.84 10.64 14.02
CA LEU A 294 1.97 9.54 14.42
C LEU A 294 1.87 9.48 15.95
N TRP A 295 0.64 9.38 16.48
CA TRP A 295 0.38 9.24 17.90
C TRP A 295 0.06 7.79 18.27
N THR A 296 0.50 7.36 19.45
CA THR A 296 0.26 5.99 19.96
C THR A 296 0.26 5.98 21.50
N ALA A 297 0.00 4.80 22.07
CA ALA A 297 0.12 4.52 23.49
C ALA A 297 1.48 4.95 24.05
N TRP A 298 1.48 5.43 25.28
CA TRP A 298 2.66 5.82 26.00
C TRP A 298 2.59 5.35 27.45
N SER A 299 3.75 5.17 28.07
CA SER A 299 3.84 4.91 29.51
C SER A 299 4.66 6.02 30.14
N TYR A 300 4.29 6.51 31.33
CA TYR A 300 5.08 7.53 32.00
C TYR A 300 6.50 7.04 32.30
N ARG A 301 7.49 7.87 32.00
CA ARG A 301 8.92 7.69 32.32
C ARG A 301 9.28 8.12 33.71
N THR A 302 8.57 9.11 34.24
CA THR A 302 8.75 9.65 35.58
C THR A 302 7.39 10.02 36.17
N PRO A 303 7.25 10.09 37.51
CA PRO A 303 6.02 10.59 38.14
C PRO A 303 5.67 12.05 37.78
N THR A 304 6.62 12.81 37.22
CA THR A 304 6.51 14.23 36.88
C THR A 304 6.35 14.51 35.39
N GLU A 305 6.30 13.47 34.54
CA GLU A 305 6.20 13.64 33.09
C GLU A 305 4.81 14.14 32.69
N THR A 306 4.72 15.42 32.32
CA THR A 306 3.47 16.09 31.93
C THR A 306 3.25 16.17 30.42
N LYS A 307 4.25 15.81 29.60
CA LYS A 307 4.24 15.96 28.13
C LYS A 307 3.25 15.01 27.43
N HIS A 308 2.71 14.03 28.14
CA HIS A 308 1.90 12.95 27.57
C HIS A 308 0.50 12.96 28.19
N GLU A 309 -0.37 13.78 27.61
CA GLU A 309 -1.79 13.86 27.94
C GLU A 309 -2.42 12.47 27.81
N ASN A 310 -3.10 12.01 28.87
CA ASN A 310 -3.87 10.76 28.88
C ASN A 310 -3.10 9.47 28.52
N ASN A 311 -1.76 9.43 28.70
CA ASN A 311 -0.89 8.32 28.30
C ASN A 311 -0.71 8.15 26.77
N PHE A 312 -0.68 9.23 26.00
CA PHE A 312 -0.36 9.18 24.56
C PHE A 312 0.86 10.05 24.22
N SER A 313 1.62 9.63 23.21
CA SER A 313 2.80 10.37 22.73
C SER A 313 2.88 10.32 21.21
N PRO A 314 3.40 11.38 20.57
CA PRO A 314 3.85 11.25 19.20
C PRO A 314 5.15 10.43 19.17
N VAL A 315 5.37 9.71 18.08
CA VAL A 315 6.52 8.81 17.91
C VAL A 315 7.20 9.03 16.56
N THR A 316 8.47 8.67 16.47
CA THR A 316 9.31 8.85 15.27
C THR A 316 10.35 7.74 15.18
N GLY A 317 10.65 7.29 13.95
CA GLY A 317 11.64 6.27 13.65
C GLY A 317 11.07 4.94 13.17
N THR A 318 11.94 4.14 12.54
CA THR A 318 11.60 2.83 11.95
C THR A 318 11.08 1.81 12.98
N SER A 319 11.41 2.02 14.26
CA SER A 319 10.83 1.29 15.40
C SER A 319 9.30 1.33 15.45
N PHE A 320 8.68 2.36 14.89
CA PHE A 320 7.21 2.49 14.84
C PHE A 320 6.65 2.22 13.44
N ALA A 321 7.50 2.04 12.43
CA ALA A 321 7.08 1.59 11.11
C ALA A 321 6.94 0.05 11.08
N SER A 322 7.93 -0.66 11.63
CA SER A 322 7.93 -2.13 11.74
C SER A 322 6.67 -2.73 12.36
N PRO A 323 6.16 -2.24 13.52
CA PRO A 323 4.96 -2.80 14.13
C PRO A 323 3.69 -2.57 13.31
N GLN A 324 3.64 -1.55 12.45
CA GLN A 324 2.51 -1.38 11.54
C GLN A 324 2.44 -2.54 10.54
N VAL A 325 3.58 -2.99 10.02
CA VAL A 325 3.65 -4.16 9.14
C VAL A 325 3.27 -5.42 9.90
N ALA A 326 3.68 -5.59 11.16
CA ALA A 326 3.25 -6.73 11.97
C ALA A 326 1.73 -6.76 12.18
N GLY A 327 1.12 -5.60 12.45
CA GLY A 327 -0.33 -5.45 12.48
C GLY A 327 -0.97 -5.75 11.12
N ALA A 328 -0.39 -5.29 10.02
CA ALA A 328 -0.86 -5.59 8.67
C ALA A 328 -0.92 -7.09 8.39
N PHE A 329 0.06 -7.86 8.86
CA PHE A 329 0.03 -9.33 8.78
C PHE A 329 -1.14 -9.94 9.54
N ALA A 330 -1.49 -9.43 10.72
CA ALA A 330 -2.68 -9.91 11.45
C ALA A 330 -3.97 -9.63 10.68
N VAL A 331 -4.13 -8.43 10.12
CA VAL A 331 -5.30 -8.08 9.29
C VAL A 331 -5.35 -8.95 8.04
N LEU A 332 -4.22 -9.14 7.35
CA LEU A 332 -4.16 -9.98 6.16
C LEU A 332 -4.41 -11.45 6.46
N ARG A 333 -3.94 -11.98 7.59
CA ARG A 333 -4.21 -13.37 8.01
C ARG A 333 -5.69 -13.62 8.33
N GLN A 334 -6.40 -12.61 8.82
CA GLN A 334 -7.86 -12.69 8.96
C GLN A 334 -8.55 -12.89 7.60
N ARG A 335 -8.03 -12.24 6.54
CA ARG A 335 -8.59 -12.30 5.18
C ARG A 335 -8.09 -13.46 4.33
N PHE A 336 -6.81 -13.80 4.46
CA PHE A 336 -6.05 -14.76 3.67
C PHE A 336 -5.33 -15.74 4.61
N PRO A 337 -6.06 -16.61 5.32
CA PRO A 337 -5.48 -17.46 6.36
C PRO A 337 -4.38 -18.39 5.84
N ASP A 338 -4.49 -18.83 4.59
CA ASP A 338 -3.63 -19.88 4.00
C ASP A 338 -2.40 -19.33 3.23
N LYS A 339 -2.34 -18.03 2.92
CA LYS A 339 -1.20 -17.45 2.19
C LYS A 339 0.07 -17.52 3.01
N SER A 340 1.19 -17.85 2.39
CA SER A 340 2.50 -17.83 3.04
C SER A 340 2.94 -16.41 3.40
N VAL A 341 3.97 -16.30 4.26
CA VAL A 341 4.58 -15.01 4.57
C VAL A 341 5.07 -14.30 3.30
N ASP A 342 5.67 -15.04 2.36
CA ASP A 342 6.17 -14.47 1.11
C ASP A 342 5.05 -13.95 0.21
N GLU A 343 3.94 -14.68 0.09
CA GLU A 343 2.78 -14.23 -0.68
C GLU A 343 2.17 -12.97 -0.07
N LEU A 344 2.07 -12.88 1.26
CA LEU A 344 1.56 -11.68 1.94
C LEU A 344 2.54 -10.50 1.85
N THR A 345 3.85 -10.73 1.95
CA THR A 345 4.85 -9.67 1.71
C THR A 345 4.81 -9.20 0.27
N ALA A 346 4.76 -10.09 -0.71
CA ALA A 346 4.65 -9.75 -2.13
C ALA A 346 3.36 -8.97 -2.41
N LEU A 347 2.25 -9.36 -1.77
CA LEU A 347 0.99 -8.64 -1.81
C LEU A 347 1.13 -7.19 -1.29
N LEU A 348 1.67 -7.01 -0.09
CA LEU A 348 1.90 -5.66 0.47
C LEU A 348 2.84 -4.81 -0.40
N ARG A 349 3.83 -5.43 -1.05
CA ARG A 349 4.75 -4.76 -1.96
C ARG A 349 4.08 -4.30 -3.24
N ARG A 350 3.29 -5.17 -3.89
CA ARG A 350 2.64 -4.84 -5.17
C ARG A 350 1.49 -3.83 -5.00
N THR A 351 0.80 -3.88 -3.87
CA THR A 351 -0.32 -2.95 -3.61
C THR A 351 0.15 -1.66 -2.95
N GLY A 352 1.39 -1.61 -2.49
CA GLY A 352 2.02 -0.42 -1.93
C GLY A 352 2.40 0.63 -2.98
N VAL A 353 2.77 1.81 -2.49
CA VAL A 353 3.22 2.94 -3.30
C VAL A 353 4.75 2.98 -3.29
N ASN A 354 5.38 3.01 -4.46
CA ASN A 354 6.84 3.11 -4.55
C ASN A 354 7.32 4.49 -4.09
N VAL A 355 8.28 4.49 -3.14
CA VAL A 355 8.89 5.70 -2.59
C VAL A 355 10.39 5.65 -2.87
N ALA A 356 10.89 6.66 -3.57
CA ALA A 356 12.32 6.82 -3.85
C ALA A 356 13.02 7.53 -2.69
N ASP A 357 14.26 7.15 -2.40
CA ASP A 357 15.13 7.90 -1.49
C ASP A 357 15.63 9.19 -2.18
N THR A 358 14.95 10.31 -1.93
CA THR A 358 15.25 11.60 -2.55
C THR A 358 16.45 12.33 -1.94
N ARG A 359 17.12 11.76 -0.93
CA ARG A 359 18.33 12.35 -0.34
C ARG A 359 19.46 12.41 -1.39
N PRO A 360 20.32 13.43 -1.35
CA PRO A 360 21.34 13.65 -2.38
C PRO A 360 22.19 12.40 -2.67
N GLY A 361 22.17 11.94 -3.93
CA GLY A 361 22.95 10.79 -4.40
C GLY A 361 22.27 9.42 -4.30
N ASN A 362 21.02 9.33 -3.83
CA ASN A 362 20.40 8.04 -3.45
C ASN A 362 19.09 7.67 -4.18
N ALA A 363 18.63 8.50 -5.14
CA ALA A 363 17.34 8.35 -5.83
C ALA A 363 17.13 7.00 -6.57
N VAL A 364 18.17 6.17 -6.69
CA VAL A 364 18.11 4.83 -7.28
C VAL A 364 17.43 3.81 -6.35
N VAL A 365 17.44 4.05 -5.03
CA VAL A 365 16.81 3.12 -4.06
C VAL A 365 15.33 3.44 -3.94
N VAL A 366 14.50 2.49 -4.37
CA VAL A 366 13.03 2.60 -4.33
C VAL A 366 12.47 1.46 -3.48
N MET A 367 11.64 1.81 -2.50
CA MET A 367 11.04 0.87 -1.56
C MET A 367 9.52 1.08 -1.53
N PRO A 368 8.70 0.02 -1.49
CA PRO A 368 7.26 0.17 -1.49
C PRO A 368 6.75 0.52 -0.09
N ARG A 369 6.12 1.69 0.06
CA ARG A 369 5.31 2.01 1.23
C ARG A 369 4.03 1.19 1.19
N MET A 370 3.76 0.44 2.25
CA MET A 370 2.56 -0.40 2.27
C MET A 370 1.27 0.43 2.22
N TRP A 371 0.29 -0.11 1.51
CA TRP A 371 -1.07 0.38 1.48
C TRP A 371 -2.01 -0.78 1.80
N LEU A 372 -2.33 -0.93 3.10
CA LEU A 372 -3.01 -2.12 3.60
C LEU A 372 -4.44 -2.23 3.08
N ALA A 373 -5.16 -1.11 2.92
CA ALA A 373 -6.47 -1.11 2.30
C ALA A 373 -6.46 -1.74 0.90
N GLY A 374 -5.42 -1.45 0.10
CA GLY A 374 -5.20 -2.09 -1.19
C GLY A 374 -4.94 -3.59 -1.09
N ALA A 375 -4.18 -4.02 -0.09
CA ALA A 375 -3.82 -5.43 0.11
C ALA A 375 -4.99 -6.28 0.61
N VAL A 376 -5.77 -5.82 1.60
CA VAL A 376 -6.90 -6.60 2.14
C VAL A 376 -8.05 -6.73 1.16
N ALA A 377 -8.16 -5.78 0.26
CA ALA A 377 -9.12 -5.81 -0.80
C ALA A 377 -8.60 -6.52 -2.04
N ASP A 378 -7.35 -6.98 -2.07
CA ASP A 378 -6.81 -7.65 -3.25
C ASP A 378 -7.73 -8.80 -3.69
N ARG A 379 -7.94 -8.87 -4.99
CA ARG A 379 -8.95 -9.75 -5.58
C ARG A 379 -8.55 -11.22 -5.57
N ASP A 380 -7.33 -11.54 -5.14
CA ASP A 380 -6.71 -12.87 -5.01
C ASP A 380 -6.60 -13.62 -6.35
N THR A 381 -7.73 -13.74 -7.08
CA THR A 381 -7.93 -14.46 -8.35
C THR A 381 -8.93 -13.79 -9.31
N ARG A 382 -9.61 -12.69 -8.95
CA ARG A 382 -10.54 -12.03 -9.88
C ARG A 382 -9.84 -10.95 -10.72
N PRO A 383 -10.14 -10.88 -12.02
CA PRO A 383 -9.62 -9.82 -12.86
C PRO A 383 -10.08 -8.44 -12.37
N VAL A 384 -9.24 -7.44 -12.62
CA VAL A 384 -9.41 -6.09 -12.09
C VAL A 384 -10.63 -5.38 -12.70
N TRP A 385 -11.13 -5.83 -13.85
CA TRP A 385 -12.37 -5.34 -14.48
C TRP A 385 -13.52 -6.34 -14.37
N ASP A 386 -13.59 -7.14 -13.31
CA ASP A 386 -14.75 -7.99 -13.01
C ASP A 386 -15.86 -7.15 -12.39
N PHE A 387 -16.65 -6.45 -13.22
CA PHE A 387 -17.81 -5.67 -12.77
C PHE A 387 -18.95 -6.60 -12.36
N THR A 388 -19.15 -7.71 -13.04
CA THR A 388 -20.28 -8.61 -12.84
C THR A 388 -20.10 -9.59 -11.68
N GLY A 389 -18.88 -9.72 -11.16
CA GLY A 389 -18.50 -10.61 -10.07
C GLY A 389 -18.36 -12.08 -10.49
N ASP A 390 -18.27 -12.36 -11.79
CA ASP A 390 -18.23 -13.71 -12.35
C ASP A 390 -16.80 -14.26 -12.49
N SER A 391 -15.81 -13.55 -11.95
CA SER A 391 -14.38 -13.86 -12.03
C SER A 391 -13.82 -13.82 -13.45
N ARG A 392 -14.52 -13.16 -14.38
CA ARG A 392 -14.06 -12.86 -15.73
C ARG A 392 -13.94 -11.35 -15.93
N THR A 393 -13.07 -10.96 -16.85
CA THR A 393 -12.88 -9.55 -17.21
C THR A 393 -14.13 -9.07 -17.93
N ASP A 394 -14.73 -7.96 -17.51
CA ASP A 394 -15.83 -7.34 -18.23
C ASP A 394 -15.35 -6.17 -19.07
N LEU A 395 -15.87 -6.10 -20.30
CA LEU A 395 -15.66 -5.00 -21.23
C LEU A 395 -16.84 -4.03 -21.17
N PRO A 396 -16.61 -2.80 -20.69
CA PRO A 396 -17.61 -1.76 -20.70
C PRO A 396 -17.75 -1.17 -22.11
N LEU A 397 -18.98 -1.17 -22.61
CA LEU A 397 -19.38 -0.65 -23.91
C LEU A 397 -20.48 0.39 -23.76
N LEU A 398 -20.46 1.37 -24.65
CA LEU A 398 -21.52 2.36 -24.81
C LEU A 398 -22.30 2.05 -26.09
N ALA A 399 -23.61 1.86 -25.98
CA ALA A 399 -24.47 1.71 -27.15
C ALA A 399 -24.45 3.00 -27.99
N ALA A 400 -24.33 2.88 -29.31
CA ALA A 400 -24.53 3.99 -30.24
C ALA A 400 -26.04 4.25 -30.47
N ASN A 401 -26.81 4.33 -29.38
CA ASN A 401 -28.22 4.69 -29.37
C ASN A 401 -28.39 6.10 -28.78
N LYS A 402 -29.60 6.66 -28.88
CA LYS A 402 -29.87 8.02 -28.38
C LYS A 402 -29.66 8.18 -26.87
N GLU A 403 -29.83 7.11 -26.11
CA GLU A 403 -29.69 7.09 -24.66
C GLU A 403 -28.25 6.80 -24.20
N ALA A 404 -27.35 6.46 -25.12
CA ALA A 404 -25.99 6.02 -24.85
C ALA A 404 -25.92 4.95 -23.76
N THR A 405 -26.65 3.84 -23.91
CA THR A 405 -26.75 2.80 -22.85
C THR A 405 -25.37 2.21 -22.49
N LEU A 406 -25.02 2.20 -21.21
CA LEU A 406 -23.78 1.62 -20.68
C LEU A 406 -23.98 0.13 -20.36
N MET A 407 -23.14 -0.73 -20.93
CA MET A 407 -23.28 -2.19 -20.91
C MET A 407 -21.95 -2.86 -20.58
N LEU A 408 -22.01 -4.03 -19.94
CA LEU A 408 -20.86 -4.87 -19.60
C LEU A 408 -20.97 -6.23 -20.31
N PHE A 409 -19.88 -6.62 -20.97
CA PHE A 409 -19.76 -7.92 -21.62
C PHE A 409 -18.57 -8.69 -21.04
N SER A 410 -18.80 -9.87 -20.49
CA SER A 410 -17.74 -10.70 -19.93
C SER A 410 -16.84 -11.30 -21.02
N VAL A 411 -15.56 -11.46 -20.73
CA VAL A 411 -14.55 -12.07 -21.60
C VAL A 411 -14.32 -13.50 -21.15
N LYS A 412 -14.45 -14.46 -22.07
CA LYS A 412 -14.21 -15.88 -21.84
C LYS A 412 -12.73 -16.18 -21.68
N ASP A 413 -12.43 -17.37 -21.16
CA ASP A 413 -11.04 -17.82 -20.92
C ASP A 413 -10.21 -17.94 -22.21
N ASP A 414 -10.85 -18.07 -23.37
CA ASP A 414 -10.20 -18.02 -24.69
C ASP A 414 -9.98 -16.59 -25.23
N SER A 415 -10.15 -15.58 -24.36
CA SER A 415 -10.06 -14.15 -24.66
C SER A 415 -11.11 -13.63 -25.65
N THR A 416 -12.20 -14.39 -25.87
CA THR A 416 -13.32 -13.93 -26.71
C THR A 416 -14.41 -13.26 -25.86
N VAL A 417 -15.10 -12.27 -26.43
CA VAL A 417 -16.24 -11.63 -25.75
C VAL A 417 -17.44 -12.57 -25.73
N ASP A 418 -18.09 -12.69 -24.57
CA ASP A 418 -19.31 -13.44 -24.42
C ASP A 418 -20.48 -12.71 -25.10
N GLY A 419 -20.92 -13.24 -26.25
CA GLY A 419 -22.04 -12.68 -27.02
C GLY A 419 -23.42 -12.93 -26.42
N SER A 420 -23.52 -13.47 -25.21
CA SER A 420 -24.76 -13.50 -24.44
C SER A 420 -25.25 -12.08 -24.08
N ALA A 421 -26.47 -11.95 -23.55
CA ALA A 421 -27.06 -10.65 -23.25
C ALA A 421 -26.18 -9.89 -22.21
N PRO A 422 -25.75 -8.65 -22.51
CA PRO A 422 -24.88 -7.90 -21.62
C PRO A 422 -25.58 -7.52 -20.31
N THR A 423 -24.79 -7.26 -19.27
CA THR A 423 -25.31 -6.60 -18.08
C THR A 423 -25.46 -5.10 -18.36
N THR A 424 -26.69 -4.59 -18.36
CA THR A 424 -26.95 -3.15 -18.46
C THR A 424 -26.65 -2.47 -17.13
N VAL A 425 -25.78 -1.45 -17.15
CA VAL A 425 -25.38 -0.66 -15.97
C VAL A 425 -26.21 0.61 -15.86
N SER A 426 -26.42 1.31 -16.98
CA SER A 426 -27.29 2.49 -17.06
C SER A 426 -27.99 2.55 -18.40
N GLN A 427 -29.30 2.82 -18.37
CA GLN A 427 -30.10 2.98 -19.58
C GLN A 427 -29.87 4.33 -20.25
N SER A 428 -29.58 5.39 -19.47
CA SER A 428 -29.24 6.73 -19.96
C SER A 428 -27.84 7.15 -19.48
N TRP A 429 -26.91 7.30 -20.42
CA TRP A 429 -25.57 7.86 -20.19
C TRP A 429 -25.31 9.11 -21.04
N THR A 430 -26.35 9.65 -21.70
CA THR A 430 -26.27 10.89 -22.48
C THR A 430 -25.71 12.05 -21.65
N GLY A 431 -24.84 12.86 -22.24
CA GLY A 431 -24.18 13.99 -21.56
C GLY A 431 -22.84 13.66 -20.90
N HIS A 432 -22.41 12.40 -20.96
CA HIS A 432 -21.08 11.94 -20.54
C HIS A 432 -20.18 11.79 -21.77
N ALA A 433 -19.25 12.73 -22.00
CA ALA A 433 -18.47 12.77 -23.24
C ALA A 433 -17.26 11.84 -23.24
N ILE A 434 -16.40 11.93 -22.23
CA ILE A 434 -15.34 10.95 -21.94
C ILE A 434 -15.89 10.02 -20.89
N THR A 435 -15.74 8.70 -21.07
CA THR A 435 -16.04 7.71 -20.03
C THR A 435 -14.87 6.74 -19.95
N VAL A 436 -14.22 6.70 -18.79
CA VAL A 436 -13.09 5.85 -18.48
C VAL A 436 -13.55 4.86 -17.40
N PRO A 437 -13.62 3.56 -17.69
CA PRO A 437 -13.77 2.57 -16.63
C PRO A 437 -12.57 2.60 -15.70
N VAL A 438 -12.86 2.51 -14.41
CA VAL A 438 -11.87 2.53 -13.35
C VAL A 438 -12.12 1.40 -12.37
N PHE A 439 -11.09 1.06 -11.63
CA PHE A 439 -11.12 0.09 -10.55
C PHE A 439 -10.32 0.66 -9.39
N ASP A 440 -10.59 0.22 -8.17
CA ASP A 440 -9.89 0.64 -6.95
C ASP A 440 -9.86 2.17 -6.73
N TYR A 441 -10.70 2.93 -7.42
CA TYR A 441 -10.58 4.38 -7.46
C TYR A 441 -10.89 5.03 -6.11
N ARG A 442 -11.91 4.56 -5.39
CA ARG A 442 -12.19 5.01 -4.01
C ARG A 442 -11.89 3.92 -3.02
N VAL A 443 -12.65 2.85 -3.19
CA VAL A 443 -12.64 1.66 -2.37
C VAL A 443 -11.82 0.63 -3.13
N PRO A 444 -10.75 0.09 -2.55
CA PRO A 444 -10.05 -1.04 -3.13
C PRO A 444 -11.01 -2.18 -3.49
N SER A 445 -10.79 -2.81 -4.63
CA SER A 445 -11.67 -3.78 -5.29
C SER A 445 -13.06 -3.32 -5.67
N SER A 446 -13.34 -2.03 -5.70
CA SER A 446 -14.52 -1.51 -6.38
C SER A 446 -14.24 -1.29 -7.86
N ASN A 447 -15.28 -1.39 -8.69
CA ASN A 447 -15.23 -0.88 -10.06
C ASN A 447 -16.07 0.40 -10.15
N GLY A 448 -15.87 1.15 -11.20
CA GLY A 448 -16.63 2.37 -11.44
C GLY A 448 -16.30 2.99 -12.78
N PHE A 449 -16.76 4.22 -12.96
CA PHE A 449 -16.52 4.99 -14.17
C PHE A 449 -16.15 6.41 -13.80
N ILE A 450 -15.17 6.98 -14.49
CA ILE A 450 -14.94 8.42 -14.50
C ILE A 450 -15.48 8.97 -15.80
N ALA A 451 -16.23 10.05 -15.73
CA ALA A 451 -16.75 10.69 -16.92
C ALA A 451 -16.74 12.21 -16.86
N SER A 452 -16.59 12.83 -18.03
CA SER A 452 -16.71 14.28 -18.18
C SER A 452 -18.17 14.69 -18.33
N VAL A 453 -18.67 15.56 -17.47
CA VAL A 453 -20.08 15.96 -17.39
C VAL A 453 -20.22 17.46 -17.31
N ALA A 454 -21.25 18.01 -17.97
CA ALA A 454 -21.53 19.43 -17.95
C ALA A 454 -21.85 19.91 -16.52
N SER A 455 -21.25 21.04 -16.14
CA SER A 455 -21.38 21.67 -14.84
C SER A 455 -21.44 23.19 -15.04
N GLY A 456 -22.65 23.70 -15.25
CA GLY A 456 -22.84 25.09 -15.70
C GLY A 456 -22.23 25.32 -17.09
N SER A 457 -21.28 26.25 -17.19
CA SER A 457 -20.51 26.51 -18.42
C SER A 457 -19.24 25.64 -18.56
N ASN A 458 -18.92 24.83 -17.56
CA ASN A 458 -17.72 24.00 -17.52
C ASN A 458 -18.04 22.53 -17.80
N LEU A 459 -16.99 21.74 -18.06
CA LEU A 459 -17.04 20.29 -18.07
C LEU A 459 -16.16 19.76 -16.94
N ASP A 460 -16.78 19.12 -15.95
CA ASP A 460 -16.09 18.56 -14.78
C ASP A 460 -15.85 17.06 -14.99
N LEU A 461 -14.81 16.51 -14.37
CA LEU A 461 -14.66 15.07 -14.23
C LEU A 461 -15.39 14.60 -12.97
N LYS A 462 -16.24 13.60 -13.13
CA LYS A 462 -16.96 12.93 -12.05
C LYS A 462 -16.63 11.44 -11.99
N TYR A 463 -16.42 10.92 -10.79
CA TYR A 463 -16.34 9.48 -10.53
C TYR A 463 -17.70 8.95 -10.09
N TYR A 464 -18.06 7.79 -10.63
CA TYR A 464 -19.28 7.03 -10.35
C TYR A 464 -18.91 5.66 -9.82
N ALA A 465 -19.29 5.35 -8.57
CA ALA A 465 -19.07 4.04 -7.98
C ALA A 465 -20.08 3.03 -8.55
N TYR A 466 -19.61 1.84 -8.94
CA TYR A 466 -20.48 0.74 -9.36
C TYR A 466 -20.79 -0.18 -8.19
N ASP A 467 -22.08 -0.42 -7.96
CA ASP A 467 -22.57 -1.40 -7.01
C ASP A 467 -22.93 -2.71 -7.75
N PRO A 468 -22.16 -3.78 -7.56
CA PRO A 468 -22.41 -5.07 -8.21
C PRO A 468 -23.69 -5.76 -7.72
N ALA A 469 -24.17 -5.46 -6.51
CA ALA A 469 -25.37 -6.07 -5.96
C ALA A 469 -26.64 -5.51 -6.66
N THR A 470 -26.66 -4.20 -6.88
CA THR A 470 -27.79 -3.52 -7.54
C THR A 470 -27.59 -3.34 -9.05
N LYS A 471 -26.37 -3.57 -9.55
CA LYS A 471 -25.94 -3.34 -10.93
C LYS A 471 -26.12 -1.90 -11.40
N LYS A 472 -25.95 -0.94 -10.47
CA LYS A 472 -26.18 0.49 -10.70
C LYS A 472 -24.97 1.33 -10.33
N LEU A 473 -24.94 2.55 -10.86
CA LEU A 473 -24.00 3.57 -10.48
C LEU A 473 -24.60 4.49 -9.42
N ASP A 474 -23.76 5.03 -8.55
CA ASP A 474 -24.14 6.08 -7.60
C ASP A 474 -24.43 7.42 -8.30
N ALA A 475 -24.70 8.47 -7.51
CA ALA A 475 -25.01 9.80 -8.05
C ALA A 475 -23.80 10.51 -8.70
N GLY A 476 -22.60 9.94 -8.58
CA GLY A 476 -21.36 10.54 -9.02
C GLY A 476 -20.85 11.65 -8.10
N THR A 477 -19.53 11.83 -8.07
CA THR A 477 -18.86 12.89 -7.31
C THR A 477 -17.83 13.60 -8.17
N THR A 478 -17.78 14.92 -8.07
CA THR A 478 -16.78 15.73 -8.77
C THR A 478 -15.39 15.47 -8.19
N ILE A 479 -14.45 15.08 -9.07
CA ILE A 479 -13.06 14.77 -8.73
C ILE A 479 -12.07 15.76 -9.35
N ALA A 480 -12.48 16.50 -10.39
CA ALA A 480 -11.74 17.61 -10.95
C ALA A 480 -12.68 18.59 -11.68
N THR A 481 -12.59 19.87 -11.35
CA THR A 481 -13.46 20.92 -11.92
C THR A 481 -12.84 21.50 -13.19
N GLY A 482 -13.63 21.69 -14.25
CA GLY A 482 -13.22 22.36 -15.48
C GLY A 482 -12.22 21.60 -16.37
N VAL A 483 -11.87 20.36 -16.02
CA VAL A 483 -10.85 19.57 -16.73
C VAL A 483 -11.40 18.92 -18.00
N GLY A 484 -12.71 18.73 -18.14
CA GLY A 484 -13.33 17.90 -19.17
C GLY A 484 -13.54 18.56 -20.55
N ALA A 485 -13.22 19.84 -20.73
CA ALA A 485 -13.63 20.59 -21.92
C ALA A 485 -12.81 20.29 -23.18
N ASP A 486 -11.53 20.03 -23.01
CA ASP A 486 -10.52 19.88 -24.07
C ASP A 486 -9.88 18.50 -24.07
N ILE A 487 -10.59 17.47 -23.59
CA ILE A 487 -10.15 16.08 -23.57
C ILE A 487 -10.84 15.29 -24.70
N VAL A 488 -10.06 14.46 -25.40
CA VAL A 488 -10.51 13.58 -26.50
C VAL A 488 -10.34 12.09 -26.19
N GLY A 489 -9.61 11.75 -25.14
CA GLY A 489 -9.44 10.37 -24.69
C GLY A 489 -8.91 10.31 -23.25
N GLY A 490 -9.05 9.15 -22.63
CA GLY A 490 -8.49 8.93 -21.30
C GLY A 490 -8.37 7.45 -20.98
N THR A 491 -7.41 7.11 -20.12
CA THR A 491 -7.23 5.77 -19.56
C THR A 491 -6.85 5.87 -18.10
N TYR A 492 -7.23 4.85 -17.33
CA TYR A 492 -6.87 4.72 -15.93
C TYR A 492 -5.59 3.91 -15.79
N VAL A 493 -4.76 4.29 -14.82
CA VAL A 493 -3.45 3.68 -14.57
C VAL A 493 -3.26 3.44 -13.08
N ARG A 494 -2.58 2.34 -12.74
CA ARG A 494 -2.14 1.94 -11.40
C ARG A 494 -0.68 1.54 -11.43
N GLY A 495 -0.01 1.59 -10.27
CA GLY A 495 1.36 1.12 -10.10
C GLY A 495 2.39 2.17 -10.51
N LEU A 496 1.96 3.43 -10.65
CA LEU A 496 2.88 4.53 -10.94
C LEU A 496 3.77 4.78 -9.73
N SER A 497 5.06 5.01 -10.00
CA SER A 497 6.02 5.45 -9.00
C SER A 497 5.87 6.95 -8.72
N THR A 498 4.66 7.43 -8.37
CA THR A 498 4.32 8.87 -8.25
C THR A 498 3.82 9.26 -6.86
N VAL A 499 3.85 10.55 -6.53
CA VAL A 499 3.26 11.11 -5.30
C VAL A 499 1.74 10.85 -5.25
N GLY A 500 1.24 10.20 -4.20
CA GLY A 500 -0.17 9.86 -3.98
C GLY A 500 -0.43 8.35 -3.99
N THR A 501 -1.61 7.93 -4.44
CA THR A 501 -2.03 6.50 -4.36
C THR A 501 -1.31 5.57 -5.33
N GLY A 502 -0.42 6.08 -6.19
CA GLY A 502 0.13 5.35 -7.33
C GLY A 502 -0.92 5.00 -8.40
N THR A 503 -2.11 5.61 -8.34
CA THR A 503 -3.18 5.50 -9.34
C THR A 503 -3.53 6.85 -9.94
N GLY A 504 -4.00 6.89 -11.18
CA GLY A 504 -4.32 8.14 -11.84
C GLY A 504 -5.03 8.00 -13.17
N LEU A 505 -5.26 9.13 -13.81
CA LEU A 505 -5.78 9.23 -15.17
C LEU A 505 -4.71 9.79 -16.10
N ILE A 506 -4.51 9.12 -17.23
CA ILE A 506 -3.83 9.72 -18.37
C ILE A 506 -4.91 10.25 -19.31
N LEU A 507 -4.86 11.55 -19.60
CA LEU A 507 -5.85 12.26 -20.39
C LEU A 507 -5.20 12.79 -21.66
N GLN A 508 -5.84 12.55 -22.80
CA GLN A 508 -5.42 13.09 -24.08
C GLN A 508 -6.17 14.39 -24.37
N ARG A 509 -5.42 15.48 -24.52
CA ARG A 509 -5.93 16.80 -24.87
C ARG A 509 -6.22 16.91 -26.38
N THR A 510 -7.08 17.84 -26.76
CA THR A 510 -7.42 18.12 -28.18
C THR A 510 -6.22 18.53 -29.03
N ASN A 511 -5.19 19.11 -28.41
CA ASN A 511 -3.92 19.45 -29.05
C ASN A 511 -2.95 18.26 -29.19
N GLY A 512 -3.33 17.06 -28.74
CA GLY A 512 -2.52 15.85 -28.81
C GLY A 512 -1.64 15.58 -27.58
N ALA A 513 -1.50 16.54 -26.65
CA ALA A 513 -0.73 16.32 -25.43
C ALA A 513 -1.35 15.23 -24.56
N LEU A 514 -0.49 14.50 -23.84
CA LEU A 514 -0.91 13.58 -22.78
C LEU A 514 -0.47 14.13 -21.44
N GLU A 515 -1.42 14.24 -20.52
CA GLU A 515 -1.16 14.59 -19.13
C GLU A 515 -1.58 13.46 -18.20
N LEU A 516 -0.85 13.31 -17.10
CA LEU A 516 -1.17 12.45 -15.98
C LEU A 516 -1.74 13.29 -14.84
N ARG A 517 -2.82 12.82 -14.23
CA ARG A 517 -3.30 13.33 -12.95
C ARG A 517 -3.40 12.19 -11.95
N VAL A 518 -2.68 12.30 -10.84
CA VAL A 518 -2.60 11.25 -9.81
C VAL A 518 -3.72 11.46 -8.80
N ARG A 519 -4.30 10.38 -8.28
CA ARG A 519 -5.25 10.44 -7.17
C ARG A 519 -4.52 10.65 -5.85
N LEU A 520 -4.98 11.62 -5.07
CA LEU A 520 -4.46 11.94 -3.73
C LEU A 520 -4.86 10.88 -2.68
N ASP A 521 -3.99 10.61 -1.69
CA ASP A 521 -4.18 9.53 -0.70
C ASP A 521 -5.36 9.75 0.25
N GLN A 522 -5.71 11.00 0.55
CA GLN A 522 -6.72 11.36 1.56
C GLN A 522 -8.00 11.95 0.98
N THR A 523 -8.08 12.12 -0.35
CA THR A 523 -9.25 12.71 -1.03
C THR A 523 -9.55 11.96 -2.31
N ASP A 524 -10.78 12.07 -2.81
CA ASP A 524 -11.13 11.56 -4.15
C ASP A 524 -10.64 12.47 -5.27
N SER A 525 -9.92 13.55 -4.94
CA SER A 525 -9.50 14.54 -5.93
C SER A 525 -8.25 14.09 -6.67
N LEU A 526 -8.11 14.62 -7.89
CA LEU A 526 -6.92 14.46 -8.71
C LEU A 526 -5.94 15.62 -8.51
N THR A 527 -4.64 15.35 -8.68
CA THR A 527 -3.60 16.38 -8.66
C THR A 527 -3.73 17.34 -9.85
N ASP A 528 -2.94 18.43 -9.77
CA ASP A 528 -2.55 19.19 -10.94
C ASP A 528 -1.89 18.29 -12.00
N PRO A 529 -1.98 18.67 -13.29
CA PRO A 529 -1.49 17.84 -14.37
C PRO A 529 0.04 17.76 -14.38
N LEU A 530 0.56 16.56 -14.58
CA LEU A 530 1.94 16.28 -14.94
C LEU A 530 1.99 15.98 -16.44
N ASP A 531 2.82 16.71 -17.19
CA ASP A 531 3.00 16.44 -18.61
C ASP A 531 3.70 15.10 -18.83
N VAL A 532 3.04 14.19 -19.56
CA VAL A 532 3.58 12.86 -19.90
C VAL A 532 4.20 12.87 -21.29
N LEU A 533 3.48 13.42 -22.25
CA LEU A 533 3.99 13.69 -23.61
C LEU A 533 3.53 15.08 -24.03
N PRO A 534 4.46 16.00 -24.33
CA PRO A 534 4.10 17.34 -24.78
C PRO A 534 3.42 17.30 -26.14
N ALA A 535 2.61 18.32 -26.44
CA ALA A 535 2.09 18.53 -27.79
C ALA A 535 3.24 18.90 -28.73
N ASP A 536 3.69 17.96 -29.54
CA ASP A 536 4.56 18.23 -30.70
C ASP A 536 3.81 17.84 -31.98
N ALA A 537 3.83 18.73 -32.97
CA ALA A 537 3.34 18.48 -34.32
C ALA A 537 4.02 17.26 -35.00
N SER A 538 5.17 16.81 -34.48
CA SER A 538 5.89 15.62 -34.94
C SER A 538 5.43 14.29 -34.30
N VAL A 539 4.67 14.31 -33.20
CA VAL A 539 4.14 13.12 -32.51
C VAL A 539 2.62 13.12 -32.63
N ASN A 540 2.11 12.91 -33.85
CA ASN A 540 0.70 12.67 -34.13
C ASN A 540 0.29 11.32 -33.51
N SER A 541 0.07 11.26 -32.19
CA SER A 541 -0.22 10.01 -31.45
C SER A 541 -1.65 9.99 -30.93
N LYS A 542 -2.27 8.82 -30.89
CA LYS A 542 -3.57 8.54 -30.26
C LYS A 542 -3.35 7.66 -29.03
N LEU A 543 -3.90 8.08 -27.89
CA LEU A 543 -3.90 7.27 -26.68
C LEU A 543 -4.65 5.96 -26.95
N MET A 544 -4.06 4.82 -26.58
CA MET A 544 -4.70 3.52 -26.74
C MET A 544 -5.06 2.88 -25.40
N SER A 545 -4.09 2.75 -24.49
CA SER A 545 -4.24 2.03 -23.21
C SER A 545 -2.99 2.21 -22.34
N VAL A 546 -3.02 1.62 -21.15
CA VAL A 546 -1.86 1.42 -20.28
C VAL A 546 -1.82 -0.05 -19.83
N ALA A 547 -0.67 -0.69 -19.96
CA ALA A 547 -0.47 -2.08 -19.58
C ALA A 547 0.99 -2.34 -19.19
N ASP A 548 1.25 -3.23 -18.23
CA ASP A 548 2.58 -3.82 -18.08
C ASP A 548 2.76 -4.85 -19.20
N ILE A 549 3.53 -4.49 -20.23
CA ILE A 549 3.72 -5.37 -21.40
C ILE A 549 5.02 -6.18 -21.31
N ASN A 550 5.90 -5.91 -20.35
CA ASN A 550 7.20 -6.55 -20.22
C ASN A 550 7.39 -7.32 -18.90
N ALA A 551 6.32 -7.42 -18.09
CA ALA A 551 6.27 -8.09 -16.79
C ALA A 551 7.29 -7.55 -15.78
N ASP A 552 7.62 -6.25 -15.86
CA ASP A 552 8.52 -5.59 -14.92
C ASP A 552 7.81 -4.94 -13.72
N THR A 553 6.49 -5.14 -13.63
CA THR A 553 5.56 -4.60 -12.62
C THR A 553 5.30 -3.10 -12.73
N MET A 554 5.79 -2.44 -13.78
CA MET A 554 5.48 -1.04 -14.08
C MET A 554 4.43 -0.94 -15.19
N PRO A 555 3.50 0.03 -15.10
CA PRO A 555 2.61 0.32 -16.20
C PRO A 555 3.38 0.93 -17.39
N ASP A 556 3.13 0.44 -18.61
CA ASP A 556 3.66 1.02 -19.84
C ASP A 556 2.55 1.80 -20.59
N LEU A 557 2.90 2.99 -21.08
CA LEU A 557 1.99 3.83 -21.85
C LEU A 557 1.99 3.40 -23.31
N ILE A 558 0.80 3.08 -23.84
CA ILE A 558 0.64 2.62 -25.22
C ILE A 558 -0.10 3.68 -26.02
N VAL A 559 0.52 4.08 -27.13
CA VAL A 559 -0.05 5.01 -28.10
C VAL A 559 0.01 4.42 -29.51
N ALA A 560 -0.88 4.86 -30.39
CA ALA A 560 -0.78 4.61 -31.82
C ALA A 560 -0.32 5.85 -32.55
N ASP A 561 0.56 5.71 -33.53
CA ASP A 561 0.75 6.75 -34.53
C ASP A 561 -0.59 6.99 -35.25
N ALA A 562 -1.08 8.22 -35.23
CA ALA A 562 -2.42 8.55 -35.70
C ALA A 562 -2.56 8.54 -37.23
N THR A 563 -1.44 8.55 -37.96
CA THR A 563 -1.41 8.42 -39.43
C THR A 563 -1.40 6.96 -39.86
N SER A 564 -0.47 6.18 -39.29
CA SER A 564 -0.22 4.78 -39.66
C SER A 564 -0.96 3.78 -38.78
N GLY A 565 -1.56 4.20 -37.66
CA GLY A 565 -2.19 3.31 -36.68
C GLY A 565 -1.20 2.43 -35.91
N MET A 566 0.10 2.55 -36.15
CA MET A 566 1.09 1.62 -35.60
C MET A 566 1.29 1.84 -34.10
N PRO A 567 1.14 0.80 -33.25
CA PRO A 567 1.26 0.93 -31.82
C PRO A 567 2.72 1.00 -31.35
N ARG A 568 2.96 1.86 -30.37
CA ARG A 568 4.24 2.08 -29.70
C ARG A 568 4.04 2.13 -28.19
N ALA A 569 5.02 1.64 -27.44
CA ALA A 569 5.02 1.66 -25.98
C ALA A 569 6.14 2.55 -25.44
N TYR A 570 5.80 3.42 -24.51
CA TYR A 570 6.75 4.09 -23.62
C TYR A 570 6.78 3.28 -22.32
N LEU A 571 7.93 2.65 -22.04
CA LEU A 571 8.02 1.78 -20.87
C LEU A 571 7.94 2.59 -19.58
N GLY A 572 7.33 2.03 -18.55
CA GLY A 572 7.26 2.63 -17.23
C GLY A 572 8.64 2.85 -16.62
N THR A 573 8.76 3.84 -15.73
CA THR A 573 9.98 4.08 -14.95
C THR A 573 9.67 4.18 -13.46
N ARG A 574 10.72 4.11 -12.64
CA ARG A 574 10.61 4.33 -11.20
C ARG A 574 10.72 5.81 -10.80
N ASP A 575 10.90 6.70 -11.76
CA ASP A 575 11.03 8.14 -11.52
C ASP A 575 9.64 8.80 -11.43
N PRO A 576 9.25 9.38 -10.27
CA PRO A 576 7.97 10.08 -10.11
C PRO A 576 7.79 11.29 -11.03
N SER A 577 8.88 11.92 -11.44
CA SER A 577 8.85 13.08 -12.34
C SER A 577 8.82 12.69 -13.82
N ALA A 578 9.18 11.45 -14.13
CA ALA A 578 9.24 10.90 -15.48
C ALA A 578 8.66 9.48 -15.52
N PRO A 579 7.35 9.30 -15.30
CA PRO A 579 6.74 7.98 -15.09
C PRO A 579 6.87 7.04 -16.28
N PHE A 580 7.17 7.55 -17.47
CA PHE A 580 7.43 6.77 -18.69
C PHE A 580 8.73 7.23 -19.35
N GLN A 581 9.40 6.30 -20.03
CA GLN A 581 10.61 6.59 -20.82
C GLN A 581 10.33 7.65 -21.88
N ALA A 582 11.34 8.44 -22.25
CA ALA A 582 11.19 9.47 -23.28
C ALA A 582 11.12 8.90 -24.72
N THR A 583 11.70 7.73 -24.97
CA THR A 583 11.77 7.11 -26.30
C THR A 583 10.86 5.90 -26.36
N PRO A 584 9.88 5.85 -27.29
CA PRO A 584 9.01 4.71 -27.39
C PRO A 584 9.65 3.57 -28.20
N ARG A 585 9.22 2.33 -27.93
CA ARG A 585 9.54 1.14 -28.74
C ARG A 585 8.33 0.68 -29.54
N ALA A 586 8.56 0.10 -30.72
CA ALA A 586 7.50 -0.51 -31.50
C ALA A 586 7.03 -1.83 -30.85
N ILE A 587 5.72 -2.03 -30.77
CA ILE A 587 5.12 -3.28 -30.22
C ILE A 587 5.01 -4.37 -31.31
N THR A 588 4.99 -3.94 -32.57
CA THR A 588 4.96 -4.84 -33.72
C THR A 588 5.65 -4.21 -34.92
N THR A 589 6.22 -5.07 -35.77
CA THR A 589 6.75 -4.71 -37.09
C THR A 589 5.75 -4.98 -38.21
N VAL A 590 4.61 -5.61 -37.91
CA VAL A 590 3.60 -5.97 -38.91
C VAL A 590 2.51 -4.90 -38.97
N SER A 591 2.15 -4.50 -40.19
CA SER A 591 1.20 -3.44 -40.48
C SER A 591 -0.27 -3.78 -40.20
N TYR A 592 -0.54 -4.74 -39.30
CA TYR A 592 -1.91 -5.14 -38.97
C TYR A 592 -2.77 -3.93 -38.63
N PHE A 593 -2.22 -2.88 -38.03
CA PHE A 593 -2.95 -1.70 -37.57
C PHE A 593 -3.03 -0.54 -38.58
N ALA A 594 -2.43 -0.69 -39.77
CA ALA A 594 -2.45 0.32 -40.82
C ALA A 594 -3.89 0.74 -41.20
N GLY A 595 -4.23 2.01 -40.95
CA GLY A 595 -5.53 2.58 -41.27
C GLY A 595 -6.70 2.12 -40.39
N ARG A 596 -6.45 1.50 -39.23
CA ARG A 596 -7.50 1.05 -38.31
C ARG A 596 -7.81 2.07 -37.23
N THR A 597 -9.09 2.38 -37.05
CA THR A 597 -9.58 3.40 -36.11
C THR A 597 -9.95 2.84 -34.73
N GLN A 598 -10.02 1.52 -34.57
CA GLN A 598 -10.40 0.86 -33.31
C GLN A 598 -9.47 -0.32 -33.02
N ALA A 599 -8.33 0.00 -32.39
CA ALA A 599 -7.43 -0.98 -31.80
C ALA A 599 -7.16 -0.58 -30.35
N THR A 600 -7.10 -1.56 -29.46
CA THR A 600 -6.73 -1.37 -28.05
C THR A 600 -5.84 -2.51 -27.61
N ILE A 601 -5.11 -2.31 -26.52
CA ILE A 601 -4.38 -3.37 -25.84
C ILE A 601 -5.06 -3.56 -24.49
N VAL A 602 -5.57 -4.77 -24.27
CA VAL A 602 -6.16 -5.16 -22.99
C VAL A 602 -5.02 -5.74 -22.15
N ALA A 603 -4.80 -5.08 -21.02
CA ALA A 603 -3.63 -5.26 -20.19
C ALA A 603 -3.67 -6.52 -19.33
N ASP A 604 -2.49 -6.96 -18.88
CA ASP A 604 -2.27 -8.10 -17.98
C ASP A 604 -3.03 -7.94 -16.66
N TRP A 605 -3.08 -6.72 -16.11
CA TRP A 605 -3.79 -6.43 -14.87
C TRP A 605 -5.32 -6.62 -15.00
N ALA A 606 -5.88 -6.64 -16.22
CA ALA A 606 -7.26 -7.01 -16.43
C ALA A 606 -7.48 -8.54 -16.41
N LEU A 607 -6.45 -9.35 -16.23
CA LEU A 607 -6.46 -10.81 -16.22
C LEU A 607 -5.94 -11.29 -14.86
N SER A 608 -6.56 -12.32 -14.30
CA SER A 608 -6.19 -12.86 -12.99
C SER A 608 -4.74 -13.38 -12.96
N GLU A 609 -4.11 -13.44 -11.78
CA GLU A 609 -2.84 -14.18 -11.60
C GLU A 609 -2.97 -15.58 -12.23
N GLY A 610 -2.07 -15.93 -13.16
CA GLY A 610 -2.07 -17.21 -13.88
C GLY A 610 -2.81 -17.26 -15.24
N LYS A 611 -3.37 -16.15 -15.73
CA LYS A 611 -3.94 -16.02 -17.10
C LYS A 611 -2.90 -15.49 -18.11
N PRO A 612 -3.11 -15.69 -19.44
CA PRO A 612 -2.07 -15.42 -20.44
C PRO A 612 -1.69 -13.94 -20.51
N ALA A 613 -0.44 -13.69 -20.95
CA ALA A 613 0.14 -12.38 -21.24
C ALA A 613 -0.86 -11.42 -21.93
N PRO A 614 -0.70 -10.09 -21.77
CA PRO A 614 -1.59 -9.09 -22.35
C PRO A 614 -1.84 -9.35 -23.84
N TYR A 615 -2.98 -8.91 -24.36
CA TYR A 615 -3.35 -9.13 -25.76
C TYR A 615 -3.82 -7.86 -26.44
N ALA A 616 -3.46 -7.74 -27.71
CA ALA A 616 -4.01 -6.70 -28.57
C ALA A 616 -5.36 -7.14 -29.12
N TRP A 617 -6.29 -6.20 -29.15
CA TRP A 617 -7.64 -6.37 -29.70
C TRP A 617 -7.88 -5.32 -30.78
N TYR A 618 -8.44 -5.73 -31.93
CA TYR A 618 -8.86 -4.77 -32.94
C TYR A 618 -10.07 -5.23 -33.74
N SER A 619 -10.85 -4.25 -34.20
CA SER A 619 -11.95 -4.45 -35.14
C SER A 619 -11.45 -4.43 -36.58
N VAL A 620 -11.86 -5.39 -37.39
CA VAL A 620 -11.59 -5.45 -38.83
C VAL A 620 -12.57 -4.51 -39.54
N PRO A 621 -12.12 -3.41 -40.17
CA PRO A 621 -13.03 -2.41 -40.73
C PRO A 621 -13.97 -2.95 -41.82
N SER A 622 -13.51 -3.95 -42.59
CA SER A 622 -14.25 -4.48 -43.74
C SER A 622 -15.44 -5.36 -43.38
N ASN A 623 -15.45 -5.97 -42.19
CA ASN A 623 -16.50 -6.92 -41.79
C ASN A 623 -16.92 -6.83 -40.32
N GLY A 624 -16.29 -5.95 -39.54
CA GLY A 624 -16.54 -5.77 -38.11
C GLY A 624 -16.10 -6.95 -37.23
N ASN A 625 -15.38 -7.94 -37.79
CA ASN A 625 -14.87 -9.05 -37.00
C ASN A 625 -13.78 -8.56 -36.06
N GLN A 626 -13.76 -9.09 -34.84
CA GLN A 626 -12.73 -8.76 -33.86
C GLN A 626 -11.60 -9.77 -33.95
N VAL A 627 -10.37 -9.32 -33.74
CA VAL A 627 -9.17 -10.15 -33.70
C VAL A 627 -8.42 -9.92 -32.41
N THR A 628 -8.08 -11.00 -31.73
CA THR A 628 -7.16 -11.01 -30.58
C THR A 628 -5.78 -11.52 -31.00
N ILE A 629 -4.73 -10.88 -30.52
CA ILE A 629 -3.34 -11.30 -30.71
C ILE A 629 -2.64 -11.30 -29.34
N PRO A 630 -2.17 -12.45 -28.84
CA PRO A 630 -1.45 -12.51 -27.58
C PRO A 630 -0.08 -11.85 -27.70
N MET A 631 0.41 -11.28 -26.60
CA MET A 631 1.77 -10.73 -26.51
C MET A 631 2.74 -11.79 -26.01
N LYS A 632 4.01 -11.61 -26.36
CA LYS A 632 5.13 -12.35 -25.80
C LYS A 632 5.58 -11.70 -24.49
N PRO A 633 6.33 -12.41 -23.63
CA PRO A 633 6.89 -11.84 -22.40
C PRO A 633 7.81 -10.62 -22.62
N ASP A 634 8.36 -10.43 -23.82
CA ASP A 634 9.18 -9.25 -24.15
C ASP A 634 8.36 -7.99 -24.50
N GLY A 635 7.04 -8.12 -24.54
CA GLY A 635 6.07 -7.08 -24.89
C GLY A 635 5.87 -6.86 -26.38
N THR A 636 6.29 -7.80 -27.23
CA THR A 636 5.96 -7.79 -28.66
C THR A 636 4.76 -8.68 -28.99
N LEU A 637 4.05 -8.41 -30.08
CA LEU A 637 2.94 -9.27 -30.51
C LEU A 637 3.42 -10.64 -30.99
N ASN A 638 2.73 -11.70 -30.57
CA ASN A 638 2.98 -13.06 -31.03
C ASN A 638 2.22 -13.36 -32.33
N HIS A 639 2.88 -13.09 -33.46
CA HIS A 639 2.32 -13.29 -34.79
C HIS A 639 2.23 -14.76 -35.25
N ASN A 640 2.80 -15.70 -34.49
CA ASN A 640 2.80 -17.12 -34.85
C ASN A 640 1.57 -17.88 -34.30
N MET A 641 0.74 -17.23 -33.48
CA MET A 641 -0.53 -17.78 -33.00
C MET A 641 -1.68 -17.36 -33.93
N ALA A 642 -2.61 -18.29 -34.19
CA ALA A 642 -3.75 -18.02 -35.07
C ALA A 642 -4.65 -16.93 -34.47
N ALA A 643 -4.76 -15.80 -35.18
CA ALA A 643 -5.75 -14.77 -34.89
C ALA A 643 -7.16 -15.37 -34.90
N THR A 644 -7.86 -15.30 -33.76
CA THR A 644 -9.24 -15.81 -33.67
C THR A 644 -10.19 -14.69 -34.06
N ALA A 645 -10.96 -14.89 -35.15
CA ALA A 645 -11.91 -13.90 -35.66
C ALA A 645 -13.35 -14.28 -35.30
N TYR A 646 -14.12 -13.35 -34.72
CA TYR A 646 -15.53 -13.58 -34.38
C TYR A 646 -16.42 -12.37 -34.70
N ARG A 647 -17.71 -12.64 -34.94
CA ARG A 647 -18.73 -11.67 -35.34
C ARG A 647 -19.24 -10.90 -34.12
N TRP A 648 -19.32 -9.57 -34.21
CA TRP A 648 -19.62 -8.68 -33.09
C TRP A 648 -20.99 -7.99 -33.22
N VAL A 649 -21.51 -7.45 -32.11
CA VAL A 649 -22.78 -6.69 -32.09
C VAL A 649 -22.57 -5.34 -32.79
N THR A 650 -23.33 -5.09 -33.85
CA THR A 650 -23.25 -3.83 -34.60
C THR A 650 -23.80 -2.66 -33.77
N GLY A 651 -23.10 -1.52 -33.74
CA GLY A 651 -23.62 -0.27 -33.17
C GLY A 651 -23.27 -0.03 -31.69
N VAL A 652 -22.13 -0.51 -31.19
CA VAL A 652 -21.63 -0.20 -29.83
C VAL A 652 -20.16 0.26 -29.89
N ARG A 653 -19.71 1.06 -28.93
CA ARG A 653 -18.36 1.63 -28.83
C ARG A 653 -17.66 1.15 -27.56
N LEU A 654 -16.37 0.82 -27.65
CA LEU A 654 -15.53 0.42 -26.51
C LEU A 654 -15.06 1.65 -25.73
N LEU A 655 -15.20 1.62 -24.40
CA LEU A 655 -14.92 2.75 -23.51
C LEU A 655 -13.46 2.86 -23.04
N LEU A 656 -12.54 2.14 -23.69
CA LEU A 656 -11.15 2.08 -23.25
C LEU A 656 -10.30 3.31 -23.64
N ALA A 657 -10.72 4.16 -24.59
CA ALA A 657 -9.95 5.36 -24.97
C ALA A 657 -10.69 6.37 -25.91
N ALA A 658 -11.99 6.63 -25.80
CA ALA A 658 -12.66 7.49 -26.80
C ALA A 658 -13.79 8.38 -26.27
N ARG A 659 -13.92 9.55 -26.92
CA ARG A 659 -15.00 10.52 -26.79
C ARG A 659 -16.29 10.00 -27.46
N ALA A 660 -17.44 10.33 -26.87
CA ALA A 660 -18.75 9.82 -27.24
C ALA A 660 -19.39 10.52 -28.46
N ASP A 661 -18.65 11.31 -29.23
CA ASP A 661 -19.17 12.14 -30.34
C ASP A 661 -19.65 11.34 -31.56
#